data_AF-M8AVU0-F1
#
_entry.id   AF-M8AVU0-F1
#
_cell.length_a   1.000
_cell.length_b   1.000
_cell.length_c   1.000
_cell.angle_alpha   90.00
_cell.angle_beta   90.00
_cell.angle_gamma   90.00
#
_symmetry.space_group_name_H-M   'P 1'
#
loop_
_entity.id
_entity.type
_entity.pdbx_description
1 polymer ?
#
loop_
_entity_poly.entity_id
_entity_poly.type
_entity_poly.pdbx_seq_one_letter_code
_entity_poly.pdbx_strand_id
1 'polypeptide(L)'
;MHFRLVSCEDDLIPKGSYIFVDVLTTEEEHEVDEAAEADSIVFCVCIYHCNEALEAELHAIMEGGAANKQGECGTCHGSYTECPGHFGYLKLALPVFNVGFFNNILDVVKCICKGCSRVLLVEKDRREFLKKMRQPRAEPLVKFALMKKVRDKCKLSRCPCKTLDGSTEELRSALSHKKEKLAITSIHTLDPATVLSLFRRMIDEVDATLFSPYKSIYYFQPINDCELLNLGDRPEKLIITEIAVPPVPIRPSVFVGGGGGRMSDAPCLIDSQHRGLIQRLKGKTGRFRGNLSGKRTEYTGRTVISPDPNLRITEARIMPWRTLRFNESVCNPYNADFDGDEMNLHVPQTEEARTEALMLMGVQNNLCTPKNGEILVASTQDFLTSSFLITRKDSFYDRSSFTLLCSYLGDAMENIDLPTPALIKPIELWTGKQLFSVLVRPNAFTKVYLNLGVREKICTKKCALTVEDKTSEAVHDAMCPNDGFVYFRNSELLSGQVGKKTLDLKANQNLIDVLSPVYEKFVLIQGIYLFSCSARFIGNHGFSIGVDDVQPGESLNEKKGKTIGEGYQECHELIAQYSKGALKPQPGCSRAQTLEARISGVLNKLRDTAGDHCMSTLHWRNSPLIMSQCGSKGSPINISQMVVCVGQQSVGGRRAPNGFIDRTLPHFPINSKTPAAKGFVANSFYTGLTATEFFFHTMGGREGLVDTAVKTAETGYMSRRLMKGLEDLSVFYDQTVRNASGGIVQFVYGDDGMDPVKMEGKGGNPLNLDQLFMKVMATCPQRGHETLSPEAISQMLNDKLSEQDPSAGGCSDRFKELLTKFVGNRIKMLRNTRRALHLDEDHVGRKDSSIEECVAANISGISAKQLQVFLDTCLSRYHSKIIEAGASIGAIGAQSIGEPGTQMTLKTFHFAGVASMSILSVLYVTLGVPRIKEIINAAKKISTPIITAELLSGQDESFGVKVKRCIEKVVLGEVAAAIKIVLKSSQPNLVVKLDMQRIEAQGYEGINADSVQLSIINYPKLKLKSQHVRVIDEAKLRIYPDGTDRSKLQFELHNLKSMLPKVIVKGIPTVERAVVNPVKGRDKTIERYNLLVEGTNLLAVLGAPGVDAMKTKSNHIMEVNQTLGIEAARRSIIDEIQYTFESNNMIIDLRHMMLLADLMTYKGEVLGITRYGIAKMKSSVLMLASFEKTSEHLFNASYAGREDQIDGVSECIIMGIPMQLGTGILKVRQRLESLPEFKYQPAPIMSS
;
A
#
# COMPACT_ATOMS: atom_id res chain seq x y z
N MET A 1 -67.39 -18.81 39.68
CA MET A 1 -67.50 -20.05 40.47
C MET A 1 -66.17 -20.32 41.13
N HIS A 2 -66.20 -20.77 42.39
CA HIS A 2 -65.03 -21.07 43.24
C HIS A 2 -64.03 -22.07 42.64
N PHE A 3 -62.87 -22.13 43.31
CA PHE A 3 -61.89 -23.24 43.46
C PHE A 3 -60.62 -23.08 42.61
N ARG A 4 -59.42 -23.52 43.04
CA ARG A 4 -58.80 -23.87 44.34
C ARG A 4 -57.31 -24.05 43.98
N LEU A 5 -56.39 -23.49 44.77
CA LEU A 5 -54.96 -23.81 44.62
C LEU A 5 -54.75 -25.30 44.93
N VAL A 6 -54.13 -26.03 44.00
CA VAL A 6 -53.47 -27.30 44.26
C VAL A 6 -52.01 -27.13 43.87
N SER A 7 -51.17 -27.20 44.90
CA SER A 7 -49.72 -27.30 44.84
C SER A 7 -49.29 -28.66 44.29
N CYS A 8 -48.40 -28.67 43.30
CA CYS A 8 -47.46 -29.76 43.12
C CYS A 8 -46.07 -29.25 43.51
N GLU A 9 -45.58 -29.77 44.64
CA GLU A 9 -44.17 -29.77 45.00
C GLU A 9 -43.44 -30.72 44.04
N ASP A 10 -42.38 -30.24 43.39
CA ASP A 10 -41.10 -30.95 43.38
C ASP A 10 -39.98 -30.05 42.87
N ASP A 11 -39.02 -29.87 43.77
CA ASP A 11 -37.82 -29.06 43.68
C ASP A 11 -36.79 -29.64 42.70
N LEU A 12 -36.28 -28.81 41.77
CA LEU A 12 -34.88 -28.86 41.29
C LEU A 12 -34.50 -27.58 40.47
N ILE A 13 -34.28 -26.45 41.18
CA ILE A 13 -33.21 -25.42 41.00
C ILE A 13 -33.16 -24.56 39.69
N PRO A 14 -32.69 -23.27 39.68
CA PRO A 14 -32.37 -22.33 40.77
C PRO A 14 -33.21 -21.04 40.77
N LYS A 15 -33.32 -20.46 41.97
CA LYS A 15 -33.83 -19.11 42.25
C LYS A 15 -33.02 -18.03 41.51
N GLY A 16 -33.54 -17.56 40.37
CA GLY A 16 -33.20 -16.28 39.76
C GLY A 16 -34.38 -15.32 39.94
N SER A 17 -34.13 -14.13 40.49
CA SER A 17 -35.14 -13.12 40.80
C SER A 17 -36.04 -12.77 39.61
N TYR A 18 -37.28 -13.27 39.62
CA TYR A 18 -38.36 -12.83 38.72
C TYR A 18 -38.86 -11.47 39.20
N ILE A 19 -38.72 -10.43 38.37
CA ILE A 19 -39.41 -9.16 38.57
C ILE A 19 -40.78 -9.32 37.90
N PHE A 20 -41.81 -9.57 38.69
CA PHE A 20 -43.20 -9.35 38.28
C PHE A 20 -43.42 -7.84 38.14
N VAL A 21 -43.83 -7.39 36.96
CA VAL A 21 -44.42 -6.06 36.79
C VAL A 21 -45.93 -6.27 36.82
N ASP A 22 -46.52 -6.01 37.98
CA ASP A 22 -47.97 -5.90 38.14
C ASP A 22 -48.50 -4.77 37.24
N VAL A 23 -49.43 -5.10 36.35
CA VAL A 23 -50.23 -4.13 35.63
C VAL A 23 -51.52 -3.94 36.41
N LEU A 24 -51.62 -2.81 37.11
CA LEU A 24 -52.89 -2.31 37.66
C LEU A 24 -53.81 -2.00 36.48
N THR A 25 -54.84 -2.82 36.29
CA THR A 25 -55.97 -2.55 35.41
C THR A 25 -56.92 -1.56 36.10
N THR A 26 -57.02 -0.34 35.58
CA THR A 26 -58.16 0.54 35.86
C THR A 26 -59.23 0.25 34.82
N GLU A 27 -60.39 -0.19 35.30
CA GLU A 27 -61.64 -0.36 34.56
C GLU A 27 -62.12 1.00 34.04
N GLU A 28 -62.43 1.10 32.75
CA GLU A 28 -63.46 2.00 32.22
C GLU A 28 -63.98 1.42 30.89
N GLU A 29 -65.25 1.05 30.90
CA GLU A 29 -66.02 0.46 29.80
C GLU A 29 -66.31 1.51 28.72
N HIS A 30 -66.11 1.17 27.44
CA HIS A 30 -66.94 1.69 26.36
C HIS A 30 -67.00 0.71 25.19
N GLU A 31 -68.24 0.37 24.81
CA GLU A 31 -68.66 -0.41 23.64
C GLU A 31 -68.16 0.19 22.32
N VAL A 32 -67.63 -0.65 21.43
CA VAL A 32 -67.57 -0.39 19.97
C VAL A 32 -67.79 -1.70 19.21
N ASP A 33 -68.67 -1.60 18.21
CA ASP A 33 -69.27 -2.61 17.34
C ASP A 33 -68.34 -3.60 16.63
N GLU A 34 -68.92 -4.76 16.32
CA GLU A 34 -68.49 -5.73 15.32
C GLU A 34 -68.39 -5.09 13.92
N ALA A 35 -67.18 -5.09 13.32
CA ALA A 35 -66.92 -5.35 11.90
C ALA A 35 -65.46 -5.04 11.54
N ALA A 36 -64.60 -6.07 11.48
CA ALA A 36 -63.44 -6.13 10.57
C ALA A 36 -62.78 -7.51 10.69
N GLU A 37 -62.93 -8.35 9.66
CA GLU A 37 -61.95 -9.39 9.35
C GLU A 37 -60.59 -8.70 9.13
N ALA A 38 -59.63 -8.94 10.02
CA ALA A 38 -58.27 -8.44 9.89
C ALA A 38 -57.27 -9.44 10.48
N ASP A 39 -56.28 -9.75 9.64
CA ASP A 39 -55.19 -10.69 9.82
C ASP A 39 -54.51 -10.69 11.21
N SER A 40 -54.29 -11.92 11.72
CA SER A 40 -53.33 -12.35 12.75
C SER A 40 -52.82 -11.30 13.75
N ILE A 41 -53.53 -11.15 14.88
CA ILE A 41 -53.08 -10.36 16.05
C ILE A 41 -52.43 -11.32 17.06
N VAL A 42 -51.12 -11.15 17.30
CA VAL A 42 -50.36 -11.96 18.26
C VAL A 42 -50.49 -11.39 19.68
N PHE A 43 -51.13 -12.12 20.58
CA PHE A 43 -50.98 -11.96 22.04
C PHE A 43 -50.64 -13.30 22.69
N CYS A 44 -49.35 -13.63 22.88
CA CYS A 44 -48.92 -14.60 23.91
C CYS A 44 -47.42 -14.46 24.23
N VAL A 45 -47.06 -14.39 25.52
CA VAL A 45 -45.69 -14.19 26.03
C VAL A 45 -45.04 -15.49 26.54
N CYS A 46 -45.74 -16.63 26.51
CA CYS A 46 -45.19 -17.94 26.89
C CYS A 46 -45.12 -18.89 25.69
N ILE A 47 -43.90 -19.31 25.30
CA ILE A 47 -43.66 -20.14 24.10
C ILE A 47 -43.67 -21.66 24.40
N TYR A 48 -43.61 -22.11 25.66
CA TYR A 48 -43.75 -23.54 26.00
C TYR A 48 -44.30 -23.84 27.41
N HIS A 49 -45.52 -24.42 27.51
CA HIS A 49 -45.82 -25.63 28.31
C HIS A 49 -47.22 -26.24 28.03
N CYS A 50 -47.20 -27.56 27.79
CA CYS A 50 -48.23 -28.63 27.87
C CYS A 50 -49.74 -28.30 27.81
N ASN A 51 -50.35 -28.45 26.63
CA ASN A 51 -51.60 -29.22 26.42
C ASN A 51 -51.98 -29.30 24.93
N GLU A 52 -52.40 -30.48 24.47
CA GLU A 52 -52.69 -30.83 23.06
C GLU A 52 -53.87 -30.05 22.43
N ALA A 53 -54.67 -29.33 23.21
CA ALA A 53 -55.88 -28.65 22.73
C ALA A 53 -55.69 -27.20 22.25
N LEU A 54 -54.49 -26.62 22.40
CA LEU A 54 -54.17 -25.22 22.05
C LEU A 54 -53.20 -25.08 20.87
N GLU A 55 -52.92 -26.18 20.15
CA GLU A 55 -52.05 -26.15 18.96
C GLU A 55 -52.55 -25.18 17.87
N ALA A 56 -53.87 -24.99 17.73
CA ALA A 56 -54.47 -24.15 16.70
C ALA A 56 -54.22 -22.63 16.86
N GLU A 57 -54.14 -22.10 18.10
CA GLU A 57 -53.98 -20.66 18.35
C GLU A 57 -52.51 -20.22 18.53
N LEU A 58 -51.60 -21.17 18.79
CA LEU A 58 -50.15 -20.95 18.89
C LEU A 58 -49.46 -20.73 17.52
N HIS A 59 -50.18 -20.94 16.42
CA HIS A 59 -49.66 -20.85 15.05
C HIS A 59 -49.19 -19.42 14.65
N ALA A 60 -49.73 -18.35 15.24
CA ALA A 60 -49.52 -16.98 14.74
C ALA A 60 -48.06 -16.45 14.76
N ILE A 61 -47.20 -16.90 15.69
CA ILE A 61 -45.79 -16.45 15.73
C ILE A 61 -44.88 -17.30 14.81
N MET A 62 -45.27 -18.55 14.53
CA MET A 62 -44.56 -19.43 13.59
C MET A 62 -45.09 -19.34 12.15
N GLU A 63 -46.25 -18.71 11.93
CA GLU A 63 -46.91 -18.55 10.63
C GLU A 63 -46.19 -17.63 9.63
N GLY A 64 -45.17 -16.88 10.06
CA GLY A 64 -44.35 -16.03 9.18
C GLY A 64 -43.48 -16.78 8.15
N GLY A 65 -43.74 -18.06 7.91
CA GLY A 65 -43.09 -18.91 6.91
C GLY A 65 -43.19 -20.40 7.25
N ALA A 66 -42.73 -21.27 6.34
CA ALA A 66 -42.64 -22.70 6.63
C ALA A 66 -41.66 -22.95 7.80
N ALA A 67 -42.16 -23.56 8.88
CA ALA A 67 -41.37 -23.76 10.10
C ALA A 67 -40.24 -24.80 9.93
N ASN A 68 -40.48 -25.83 9.12
CA ASN A 68 -39.60 -26.97 8.90
C ASN A 68 -39.54 -27.34 7.41
N LYS A 69 -38.54 -28.15 7.00
CA LYS A 69 -38.42 -28.65 5.62
C LYS A 69 -39.65 -29.45 5.14
N GLN A 70 -40.43 -30.02 6.06
CA GLN A 70 -41.65 -30.78 5.77
C GLN A 70 -42.93 -29.93 5.91
N GLY A 71 -42.84 -28.72 6.47
CA GLY A 71 -43.99 -27.85 6.67
C GLY A 71 -44.23 -26.96 5.45
N GLU A 72 -45.50 -26.68 5.17
CA GLU A 72 -45.92 -25.70 4.17
C GLU A 72 -46.29 -24.37 4.85
N CYS A 73 -46.11 -23.25 4.15
CA CYS A 73 -46.48 -21.95 4.68
C CYS A 73 -47.99 -21.72 4.61
N GLY A 74 -48.61 -21.24 5.70
CA GLY A 74 -50.04 -20.91 5.70
C GLY A 74 -50.43 -19.74 4.78
N THR A 75 -49.50 -18.83 4.47
CA THR A 75 -49.78 -17.61 3.67
C THR A 75 -49.52 -17.80 2.17
N CYS A 76 -48.35 -18.35 1.80
CA CYS A 76 -47.98 -18.51 0.39
C CYS A 76 -48.02 -19.96 -0.11
N HIS A 77 -48.32 -20.92 0.77
CA HIS A 77 -48.30 -22.37 0.49
C HIS A 77 -46.96 -22.90 -0.08
N GLY A 78 -45.91 -22.07 -0.05
CA GLY A 78 -44.57 -22.45 -0.48
C GLY A 78 -43.88 -23.36 0.53
N SER A 79 -43.06 -24.27 0.00
CA SER A 79 -42.14 -25.09 0.78
C SER A 79 -41.07 -24.23 1.48
N TYR A 80 -40.30 -24.81 2.41
CA TYR A 80 -39.22 -24.10 3.12
C TYR A 80 -38.19 -23.44 2.18
N THR A 81 -37.96 -23.98 0.99
CA THR A 81 -37.02 -23.44 0.00
C THR A 81 -37.60 -22.33 -0.88
N GLU A 82 -38.91 -22.36 -1.11
CA GLU A 82 -39.60 -21.44 -2.03
C GLU A 82 -40.24 -20.27 -1.29
N CYS A 83 -40.61 -20.47 -0.02
CA CYS A 83 -41.24 -19.45 0.81
C CYS A 83 -40.25 -18.29 1.09
N PRO A 84 -40.56 -17.05 0.68
CA PRO A 84 -39.72 -15.89 0.97
C PRO A 84 -39.78 -15.46 2.45
N GLY A 85 -40.82 -15.90 3.18
CA GLY A 85 -41.12 -15.50 4.54
C GLY A 85 -41.97 -14.22 4.64
N HIS A 86 -42.87 -14.17 5.62
CA HIS A 86 -43.83 -13.08 5.83
C HIS A 86 -43.58 -12.39 7.17
N PHE A 87 -43.49 -11.05 7.15
CA PHE A 87 -43.28 -10.26 8.37
C PHE A 87 -44.59 -10.14 9.17
N GLY A 88 -44.50 -10.32 10.47
CA GLY A 88 -45.56 -9.95 11.41
C GLY A 88 -45.29 -8.57 12.03
N TYR A 89 -46.25 -8.02 12.75
CA TYR A 89 -46.07 -6.81 13.54
C TYR A 89 -46.60 -7.02 14.97
N LEU A 90 -45.90 -6.44 15.95
CA LEU A 90 -46.27 -6.46 17.35
C LEU A 90 -46.55 -5.03 17.81
N LYS A 91 -47.80 -4.75 18.18
CA LYS A 91 -48.21 -3.45 18.69
C LYS A 91 -47.76 -3.29 20.14
N LEU A 92 -47.00 -2.24 20.44
CA LEU A 92 -46.54 -1.97 21.80
C LEU A 92 -47.56 -1.12 22.55
N ALA A 93 -47.82 -1.47 23.82
CA ALA A 93 -48.71 -0.70 24.68
C ALA A 93 -48.17 0.72 24.97
N LEU A 94 -46.84 0.87 25.05
CA LEU A 94 -46.17 2.15 25.21
C LEU A 94 -45.07 2.33 24.15
N PRO A 95 -44.89 3.55 23.61
CA PRO A 95 -43.85 3.82 22.63
C PRO A 95 -42.44 3.70 23.25
N VAL A 96 -41.47 3.25 22.45
CA VAL A 96 -40.08 3.04 22.88
C VAL A 96 -39.12 3.75 21.93
N PHE A 97 -38.01 4.28 22.45
CA PHE A 97 -36.98 4.87 21.61
C PHE A 97 -36.26 3.81 20.75
N ASN A 98 -36.06 4.12 19.47
CA ASN A 98 -35.18 3.32 18.64
C ASN A 98 -33.70 3.60 18.98
N VAL A 99 -33.01 2.58 19.49
CA VAL A 99 -31.59 2.67 19.89
C VAL A 99 -30.69 3.15 18.74
N GLY A 100 -31.00 2.78 17.50
CA GLY A 100 -30.21 3.18 16.32
C GLY A 100 -30.32 4.67 16.01
N PHE A 101 -31.48 5.28 16.26
CA PHE A 101 -31.74 6.70 15.99
C PHE A 101 -31.64 7.59 17.23
N PHE A 102 -31.32 7.04 18.40
CA PHE A 102 -31.35 7.77 19.67
C PHE A 102 -30.54 9.08 19.64
N ASN A 103 -29.31 9.05 19.10
CA ASN A 103 -28.49 10.25 18.95
C ASN A 103 -29.14 11.31 18.04
N ASN A 104 -29.82 10.86 16.98
CA ASN A 104 -30.51 11.74 16.04
C ASN A 104 -31.79 12.32 16.66
N ILE A 105 -32.54 11.54 17.45
CA ILE A 105 -33.70 11.99 18.23
C ILE A 105 -33.27 13.10 19.20
N LEU A 106 -32.17 12.90 19.93
CA LEU A 106 -31.62 13.93 20.81
C LEU A 106 -31.25 15.21 20.05
N ASP A 107 -30.70 15.08 18.84
CA ASP A 107 -30.36 16.23 18.02
C ASP A 107 -31.59 16.99 17.51
N VAL A 108 -32.67 16.28 17.15
CA VAL A 108 -33.96 16.91 16.80
C VAL A 108 -34.55 17.66 18.00
N VAL A 109 -34.62 17.01 19.17
CA VAL A 109 -35.17 17.62 20.39
C VAL A 109 -34.38 18.86 20.83
N LYS A 110 -33.06 18.89 20.61
CA LYS A 110 -32.23 20.08 20.85
C LYS A 110 -32.54 21.24 19.90
N CYS A 111 -33.02 20.97 18.69
CA CYS A 111 -33.26 22.00 17.67
C CYS A 111 -34.67 22.60 17.71
N ILE A 112 -35.62 21.98 18.41
CA ILE A 112 -37.03 22.41 18.45
C ILE A 112 -37.41 23.08 19.78
N CYS A 113 -38.41 23.95 19.74
CA CYS A 113 -39.10 24.46 20.92
C CYS A 113 -40.03 23.37 21.51
N LYS A 114 -40.06 23.22 22.83
CA LYS A 114 -40.89 22.20 23.51
C LYS A 114 -42.34 22.66 23.73
N GLY A 115 -42.61 23.95 23.59
CA GLY A 115 -43.97 24.51 23.66
C GLY A 115 -44.69 24.56 22.31
N CYS A 116 -44.00 24.95 21.22
CA CYS A 116 -44.63 25.14 19.90
C CYS A 116 -44.07 24.25 18.78
N SER A 117 -43.14 23.34 19.09
CA SER A 117 -42.50 22.40 18.15
C SER A 117 -41.81 23.01 16.92
N ARG A 118 -41.69 24.35 16.82
CA ARG A 118 -40.95 25.02 15.74
C ARG A 118 -39.45 24.89 15.96
N VAL A 119 -38.69 24.80 14.87
CA VAL A 119 -37.22 24.85 14.89
C VAL A 119 -36.76 26.21 15.41
N LEU A 120 -35.82 26.22 16.35
CA LEU A 120 -35.27 27.41 17.01
C LEU A 120 -34.33 28.17 16.08
N LEU A 121 -34.85 28.77 15.00
CA LEU A 121 -34.07 29.62 14.10
C LEU A 121 -34.79 30.94 13.85
N VAL A 122 -34.00 32.01 13.71
CA VAL A 122 -34.50 33.29 13.21
C VAL A 122 -34.90 33.11 11.74
N GLU A 123 -35.98 33.76 11.31
CA GLU A 123 -36.57 33.52 9.99
C GLU A 123 -35.61 33.83 8.82
N LYS A 124 -34.70 34.79 8.99
CA LYS A 124 -33.61 35.07 8.04
C LYS A 124 -32.68 33.87 7.86
N ASP A 125 -32.18 33.32 8.97
CA ASP A 125 -31.30 32.14 8.98
C ASP A 125 -32.02 30.89 8.45
N ARG A 126 -33.29 30.71 8.84
CA ARG A 126 -34.13 29.59 8.37
C ARG A 126 -34.20 29.54 6.84
N ARG A 127 -34.51 30.68 6.20
CA ARG A 127 -34.58 30.78 4.74
C ARG A 127 -33.22 30.54 4.08
N GLU A 128 -32.14 31.04 4.68
CA GLU A 128 -30.78 30.83 4.18
C GLU A 128 -30.37 29.35 4.21
N PHE A 129 -30.63 28.65 5.32
CA PHE A 129 -30.33 27.23 5.44
C PHE A 129 -31.21 26.36 4.53
N LEU A 130 -32.52 26.67 4.42
CA LEU A 130 -33.39 25.98 3.48
C LEU A 130 -32.89 26.12 2.04
N LYS A 131 -32.48 27.33 1.62
CA LYS A 131 -31.89 27.55 0.29
C LYS A 131 -30.65 26.70 0.06
N LYS A 132 -29.79 26.53 1.08
CA LYS A 132 -28.59 25.69 1.00
C LYS A 132 -28.90 24.18 1.01
N MET A 133 -29.88 23.74 1.80
CA MET A 133 -30.28 22.32 1.88
C MET A 133 -30.95 21.81 0.60
N ARG A 134 -31.72 22.68 -0.08
CA ARG A 134 -32.42 22.37 -1.34
C ARG A 134 -31.54 22.47 -2.59
N GLN A 135 -30.25 22.75 -2.46
CA GLN A 135 -29.36 22.74 -3.62
C GLN A 135 -29.30 21.32 -4.20
N PRO A 136 -29.68 21.11 -5.48
CA PRO A 136 -29.75 19.77 -6.07
C PRO A 136 -28.37 19.10 -6.17
N ARG A 137 -27.30 19.89 -6.30
CA ARG A 137 -25.91 19.42 -6.32
C ARG A 137 -25.27 19.30 -4.93
N ALA A 138 -26.00 19.53 -3.84
CA ALA A 138 -25.42 19.44 -2.49
C ALA A 138 -25.17 17.98 -2.10
N GLU A 139 -23.89 17.63 -1.94
CA GLU A 139 -23.49 16.32 -1.48
C GLU A 139 -24.07 15.99 -0.09
N PRO A 140 -24.37 14.72 0.21
CA PRO A 140 -24.97 14.33 1.50
C PRO A 140 -24.15 14.74 2.74
N LEU A 141 -22.83 14.83 2.61
CA LEU A 141 -21.96 15.31 3.69
C LEU A 141 -22.07 16.82 3.92
N VAL A 142 -22.26 17.59 2.86
CA VAL A 142 -22.50 19.04 2.96
C VAL A 142 -23.82 19.27 3.69
N LYS A 143 -24.86 18.50 3.37
CA LYS A 143 -26.14 18.54 4.09
C LYS A 143 -25.99 18.18 5.57
N PHE A 144 -25.20 17.15 5.89
CA PHE A 144 -24.89 16.82 7.29
C PHE A 144 -24.11 17.92 8.03
N ALA A 145 -23.13 18.55 7.35
CA ALA A 145 -22.38 19.68 7.91
C ALA A 145 -23.26 20.92 8.10
N LEU A 146 -24.23 21.16 7.20
CA LEU A 146 -25.24 22.21 7.33
C LEU A 146 -26.16 21.95 8.52
N MET A 147 -26.67 20.71 8.69
CA MET A 147 -27.46 20.31 9.86
C MET A 147 -26.68 20.55 11.17
N LYS A 148 -25.38 20.25 11.18
CA LYS A 148 -24.50 20.56 12.31
C LYS A 148 -24.46 22.06 12.64
N LYS A 149 -24.34 22.91 11.61
CA LYS A 149 -24.35 24.38 11.75
C LYS A 149 -25.71 24.90 12.22
N VAL A 150 -26.80 24.33 11.71
CA VAL A 150 -28.16 24.62 12.17
C VAL A 150 -28.28 24.33 13.66
N ARG A 151 -27.90 23.14 14.10
CA ARG A 151 -27.93 22.75 15.51
C ARG A 151 -27.12 23.68 16.41
N ASP A 152 -25.93 24.11 15.97
CA ASP A 152 -25.09 25.00 16.75
C ASP A 152 -25.69 26.42 16.87
N LYS A 153 -26.43 26.89 15.85
CA LYS A 153 -27.21 28.13 15.94
C LYS A 153 -28.47 28.00 16.80
N CYS A 154 -29.18 26.87 16.73
CA CYS A 154 -30.37 26.59 17.54
C CYS A 154 -30.09 26.62 19.06
N LYS A 155 -28.84 26.43 19.49
CA LYS A 155 -28.45 26.53 20.90
C LYS A 155 -28.51 27.96 21.46
N LEU A 156 -28.39 28.97 20.60
CA LEU A 156 -28.23 30.38 20.98
C LEU A 156 -29.50 31.21 20.80
N SER A 157 -30.50 30.68 20.11
CA SER A 157 -31.74 31.35 19.72
C SER A 157 -32.87 31.07 20.72
N ARG A 158 -33.69 32.10 20.99
CA ARG A 158 -34.92 31.99 21.80
C ARG A 158 -36.14 31.86 20.89
N CYS A 159 -37.15 31.08 21.31
CA CYS A 159 -38.39 30.93 20.57
C CYS A 159 -39.22 32.25 20.58
N PRO A 160 -39.88 32.63 19.46
CA PRO A 160 -40.84 33.73 19.43
C PRO A 160 -42.09 33.52 20.30
N CYS A 161 -42.34 32.29 20.75
CA CYS A 161 -43.55 31.84 21.43
C CYS A 161 -43.65 32.21 22.93
N LYS A 162 -42.75 33.06 23.46
CA LYS A 162 -42.72 33.59 24.83
C LYS A 162 -42.71 32.56 25.98
N THR A 163 -42.68 31.26 25.71
CA THR A 163 -42.45 30.24 26.75
C THR A 163 -40.99 30.35 27.23
N LEU A 164 -40.80 30.50 28.55
CA LEU A 164 -39.46 30.52 29.17
C LEU A 164 -38.82 29.14 29.02
N ASP A 165 -37.96 28.97 28.00
CA ASP A 165 -37.06 27.81 27.85
C ASP A 165 -35.92 27.83 28.90
N GLY A 166 -36.24 28.15 30.16
CA GLY A 166 -35.29 28.33 31.27
C GLY A 166 -34.63 27.04 31.75
N SER A 167 -35.29 25.89 31.58
CA SER A 167 -34.76 24.58 32.03
C SER A 167 -33.72 23.98 31.08
N THR A 168 -33.43 24.64 29.94
CA THR A 168 -32.38 24.16 29.04
C THR A 168 -30.98 24.48 29.55
N GLU A 169 -30.75 25.52 30.36
CA GLU A 169 -29.41 25.78 30.94
C GLU A 169 -29.00 24.77 32.00
N GLU A 170 -29.93 24.24 32.81
CA GLU A 170 -29.65 23.19 33.80
C GLU A 170 -29.43 21.81 33.14
N LEU A 171 -30.27 21.44 32.16
CA LEU A 171 -30.03 20.29 31.28
C LEU A 171 -28.73 20.44 30.48
N ARG A 172 -28.38 21.66 30.04
CA ARG A 172 -27.11 21.98 29.33
C ARG A 172 -25.91 21.89 30.27
N SER A 173 -26.01 22.37 31.52
CA SER A 173 -24.96 22.32 32.54
C SER A 173 -24.66 20.88 32.95
N ALA A 174 -25.69 20.07 33.23
CA ALA A 174 -25.56 18.65 33.55
C ALA A 174 -24.94 17.83 32.39
N LEU A 175 -25.30 18.15 31.14
CA LEU A 175 -24.74 17.49 29.95
C LEU A 175 -23.38 18.05 29.48
N SER A 176 -22.99 19.27 29.88
CA SER A 176 -21.76 19.95 29.41
C SER A 176 -20.60 19.92 30.40
N HIS A 177 -20.85 19.87 31.72
CA HIS A 177 -19.78 19.91 32.73
C HIS A 177 -19.07 18.57 33.01
N LYS A 178 -19.58 17.43 32.53
CA LYS A 178 -18.94 16.11 32.71
C LYS A 178 -18.37 15.53 31.40
N LYS A 179 -17.72 16.37 30.59
CA LYS A 179 -16.95 15.90 29.41
C LYS A 179 -15.61 15.25 29.77
N GLU A 180 -15.23 15.26 31.05
CA GLU A 180 -14.08 14.52 31.56
C GLU A 180 -14.54 13.23 32.25
N LYS A 181 -14.13 12.09 31.67
CA LYS A 181 -14.19 10.69 32.15
C LYS A 181 -15.27 9.71 31.64
N LEU A 182 -16.08 10.00 30.62
CA LEU A 182 -16.75 8.92 29.87
C LEU A 182 -16.47 9.01 28.37
N ALA A 183 -15.64 8.09 27.89
CA ALA A 183 -15.43 7.84 26.47
C ALA A 183 -16.72 7.24 25.86
N ILE A 184 -17.63 8.11 25.43
CA ILE A 184 -18.88 7.76 24.71
C ILE A 184 -18.55 7.45 23.23
N THR A 185 -17.65 6.51 23.01
CA THR A 185 -17.26 6.02 21.67
C THR A 185 -17.57 4.54 21.46
N SER A 186 -18.20 3.90 22.44
CA SER A 186 -18.33 2.44 22.51
C SER A 186 -19.60 1.98 23.24
N ILE A 187 -20.76 2.55 22.92
CA ILE A 187 -22.06 1.99 23.38
C ILE A 187 -22.35 0.65 22.66
N HIS A 188 -21.72 0.40 21.51
CA HIS A 188 -21.95 -0.81 20.70
C HIS A 188 -21.09 -2.03 21.10
N THR A 189 -20.26 -1.92 22.14
CA THR A 189 -19.38 -3.00 22.63
C THR A 189 -19.57 -3.30 24.12
N LEU A 190 -20.61 -2.74 24.74
CA LEU A 190 -20.90 -2.93 26.16
C LEU A 190 -22.05 -3.93 26.33
N ASP A 191 -21.92 -4.78 27.35
CA ASP A 191 -22.94 -5.75 27.70
C ASP A 191 -24.29 -5.05 27.98
N PRO A 192 -25.43 -5.68 27.64
CA PRO A 192 -26.77 -5.11 27.85
C PRO A 192 -27.00 -4.62 29.29
N ALA A 193 -26.42 -5.31 30.28
CA ALA A 193 -26.50 -4.93 31.70
C ALA A 193 -25.79 -3.60 32.00
N THR A 194 -24.61 -3.36 31.42
CA THR A 194 -23.90 -2.08 31.53
C THR A 194 -24.64 -0.96 30.82
N VAL A 195 -25.25 -1.23 29.66
CA VAL A 195 -26.08 -0.27 28.94
C VAL A 195 -27.32 0.10 29.75
N LEU A 196 -28.00 -0.88 30.36
CA LEU A 196 -29.13 -0.68 31.29
C LEU A 196 -28.72 0.11 32.55
N SER A 197 -27.54 -0.16 33.11
CA SER A 197 -27.02 0.57 34.28
C SER A 197 -26.66 2.03 33.94
N LEU A 198 -26.08 2.27 32.76
CA LEU A 198 -25.81 3.60 32.24
C LEU A 198 -27.09 4.33 31.85
N PHE A 199 -28.09 3.61 31.33
CA PHE A 199 -29.43 4.12 31.06
C PHE A 199 -30.13 4.53 32.35
N ARG A 200 -30.13 3.69 33.39
CA ARG A 200 -30.64 4.03 34.73
C ARG A 200 -29.93 5.26 35.29
N ARG A 201 -28.59 5.30 35.26
CA ARG A 201 -27.82 6.48 35.71
C ARG A 201 -28.07 7.75 34.91
N MET A 202 -28.38 7.65 33.61
CA MET A 202 -28.75 8.81 32.78
C MET A 202 -30.18 9.29 33.07
N ILE A 203 -31.08 8.36 33.39
CA ILE A 203 -32.48 8.62 33.73
C ILE A 203 -32.62 9.16 35.17
N ASP A 204 -31.72 8.79 36.08
CA ASP A 204 -31.73 9.27 37.47
C ASP A 204 -31.16 10.71 37.63
N GLU A 205 -30.35 11.21 36.68
CA GLU A 205 -29.77 12.58 36.71
C GLU A 205 -30.52 13.60 35.84
N VAL A 206 -31.43 13.16 34.95
CA VAL A 206 -32.31 14.01 34.13
C VAL A 206 -33.72 13.83 34.64
N ASP A 207 -34.43 14.89 35.05
CA ASP A 207 -35.83 14.79 35.47
C ASP A 207 -36.62 13.91 34.48
N ALA A 208 -36.90 12.67 34.90
CA ALA A 208 -37.48 11.61 34.06
C ALA A 208 -38.89 11.98 33.54
N THR A 209 -39.47 13.05 34.08
CA THR A 209 -40.76 13.61 33.69
C THR A 209 -40.70 14.42 32.39
N LEU A 210 -39.54 14.88 31.91
CA LEU A 210 -39.43 15.78 30.74
C LEU A 210 -39.09 15.07 29.42
N PHE A 211 -38.40 13.93 29.46
CA PHE A 211 -37.91 13.23 28.25
C PHE A 211 -38.38 11.78 28.19
N SER A 212 -39.68 11.58 27.91
CA SER A 212 -40.27 10.26 27.66
C SER A 212 -40.54 10.04 26.16
N PRO A 213 -40.57 8.78 25.67
CA PRO A 213 -40.94 8.48 24.28
C PRO A 213 -42.32 9.02 23.92
N TYR A 214 -43.28 8.91 24.85
CA TYR A 214 -44.65 9.41 24.68
C TYR A 214 -44.69 10.93 24.46
N LYS A 215 -44.01 11.73 25.29
CA LYS A 215 -43.92 13.19 25.10
C LYS A 215 -43.15 13.57 23.84
N SER A 216 -42.14 12.78 23.46
CA SER A 216 -41.35 13.04 22.26
C SER A 216 -42.19 12.89 20.99
N ILE A 217 -43.13 11.94 20.93
CA ILE A 217 -44.11 11.85 19.82
C ILE A 217 -44.94 13.13 19.72
N TYR A 218 -45.46 13.62 20.85
CA TYR A 218 -46.24 14.86 20.91
C TYR A 218 -45.44 16.07 20.39
N TYR A 219 -44.14 16.14 20.69
CA TYR A 219 -43.28 17.21 20.15
C TYR A 219 -43.01 17.07 18.64
N PHE A 220 -43.04 15.86 18.09
CA PHE A 220 -42.64 15.58 16.72
C PHE A 220 -43.77 15.73 15.69
N GLN A 221 -45.02 15.44 16.08
CA GLN A 221 -46.20 15.57 15.22
C GLN A 221 -46.39 16.96 14.57
N PRO A 222 -46.16 18.11 15.25
CA PRO A 222 -46.41 19.43 14.67
C PRO A 222 -45.26 19.97 13.80
N ILE A 223 -44.19 19.20 13.56
CA ILE A 223 -42.98 19.67 12.87
C ILE A 223 -43.19 19.66 11.35
N ASN A 224 -43.22 20.85 10.74
CA ASN A 224 -43.31 21.00 9.27
C ASN A 224 -41.94 21.25 8.59
N ASP A 225 -40.89 21.57 9.34
CA ASP A 225 -39.58 21.99 8.83
C ASP A 225 -38.54 20.85 8.81
N CYS A 226 -38.96 19.63 8.44
CA CYS A 226 -38.13 18.42 8.50
C CYS A 226 -36.84 18.51 7.65
N GLU A 227 -36.88 19.21 6.52
CA GLU A 227 -35.72 19.38 5.63
C GLU A 227 -34.53 20.08 6.32
N LEU A 228 -34.79 21.02 7.23
CA LEU A 228 -33.72 21.73 7.97
C LEU A 228 -32.97 20.81 8.93
N LEU A 229 -33.64 19.77 9.40
CA LEU A 229 -33.09 18.74 10.27
C LEU A 229 -32.44 17.61 9.46
N ASN A 230 -32.44 17.71 8.12
CA ASN A 230 -31.97 16.66 7.22
C ASN A 230 -32.70 15.33 7.42
N LEU A 231 -34.01 15.41 7.71
CA LEU A 231 -34.91 14.26 7.81
C LEU A 231 -35.55 13.99 6.44
N GLY A 232 -35.51 12.73 5.99
CA GLY A 232 -36.18 12.31 4.76
C GLY A 232 -37.69 12.09 4.94
N ASP A 233 -38.12 11.76 6.17
CA ASP A 233 -39.50 11.45 6.53
C ASP A 233 -39.86 12.12 7.87
N ARG A 234 -41.09 11.94 8.36
CA ARG A 234 -41.56 12.55 9.61
C ARG A 234 -40.78 12.04 10.84
N PRO A 235 -40.43 12.94 11.79
CA PRO A 235 -39.62 12.59 12.97
C PRO A 235 -40.32 11.62 13.95
N GLU A 236 -41.65 11.55 13.93
CA GLU A 236 -42.44 10.61 14.75
C GLU A 236 -42.10 9.14 14.49
N LYS A 237 -41.74 8.79 13.24
CA LYS A 237 -41.34 7.43 12.84
C LYS A 237 -40.00 6.96 13.44
N LEU A 238 -39.24 7.86 14.08
CA LEU A 238 -38.02 7.49 14.80
C LEU A 238 -38.32 6.77 16.13
N ILE A 239 -39.55 6.88 16.62
CA ILE A 239 -40.04 6.25 17.85
C ILE A 239 -40.83 5.00 17.46
N ILE A 240 -40.59 3.90 18.18
CA ILE A 240 -41.18 2.60 17.89
C ILE A 240 -42.50 2.51 18.63
N THR A 241 -43.61 2.48 17.89
CA THR A 241 -44.96 2.13 18.38
C THR A 241 -45.31 0.68 18.06
N GLU A 242 -44.77 0.17 16.95
CA GLU A 242 -45.00 -1.19 16.45
C GLU A 242 -43.64 -1.80 16.07
N ILE A 243 -43.39 -3.05 16.47
CA ILE A 243 -42.17 -3.79 16.15
C ILE A 243 -42.49 -4.82 15.07
N ALA A 244 -41.81 -4.75 13.93
CA ALA A 244 -41.86 -5.81 12.92
C ALA A 244 -41.16 -7.07 13.45
N VAL A 245 -41.88 -8.19 13.46
CA VAL A 245 -41.36 -9.51 13.82
C VAL A 245 -40.79 -10.16 12.56
N PRO A 246 -39.49 -10.53 12.56
CA PRO A 246 -38.86 -11.09 11.36
C PRO A 246 -39.39 -12.50 11.04
N PRO A 247 -39.53 -12.82 9.74
CA PRO A 247 -40.01 -14.12 9.29
C PRO A 247 -39.05 -15.27 9.65
N VAL A 248 -39.57 -16.50 9.61
CA VAL A 248 -38.84 -17.73 10.00
C VAL A 248 -37.52 -17.92 9.23
N PRO A 249 -37.40 -17.64 7.91
CA PRO A 249 -36.11 -17.74 7.20
C PRO A 249 -34.98 -16.86 7.78
N ILE A 250 -35.31 -15.76 8.47
CA ILE A 250 -34.33 -14.91 9.14
C ILE A 250 -33.89 -15.51 10.49
N ARG A 251 -34.75 -16.33 11.13
CA ARG A 251 -34.56 -17.00 12.43
C ARG A 251 -34.85 -18.51 12.35
N PRO A 252 -34.04 -19.29 11.61
CA PRO A 252 -34.32 -20.71 11.40
C PRO A 252 -34.30 -21.50 12.71
N SER A 253 -35.17 -22.50 12.86
CA SER A 253 -35.13 -23.50 13.93
C SER A 253 -33.99 -24.50 13.66
N VAL A 254 -33.19 -24.85 14.67
CA VAL A 254 -32.12 -25.84 14.54
C VAL A 254 -32.45 -27.04 15.41
N PHE A 255 -32.82 -28.15 14.77
CA PHE A 255 -33.02 -29.42 15.45
C PHE A 255 -31.68 -30.15 15.54
N VAL A 256 -31.18 -30.36 16.75
CA VAL A 256 -30.08 -31.30 17.00
C VAL A 256 -30.73 -32.66 17.20
N GLY A 257 -30.31 -33.67 16.43
CA GLY A 257 -30.91 -35.01 16.45
C GLY A 257 -30.95 -35.58 17.87
N GLY A 258 -32.16 -35.75 18.41
CA GLY A 258 -32.43 -36.23 19.77
C GLY A 258 -33.28 -35.27 20.60
N GLY A 259 -34.61 -35.35 20.44
CA GLY A 259 -35.60 -34.98 21.47
C GLY A 259 -35.81 -33.52 21.89
N GLY A 260 -34.98 -32.56 21.46
CA GLY A 260 -35.15 -31.15 21.85
C GLY A 260 -34.90 -30.18 20.70
N GLY A 261 -35.97 -29.60 20.15
CA GLY A 261 -35.84 -28.46 19.24
C GLY A 261 -35.34 -27.23 19.99
N ARG A 262 -34.20 -26.67 19.59
CA ARG A 262 -33.79 -25.32 20.02
C ARG A 262 -34.10 -24.33 18.88
N MET A 263 -34.96 -23.34 19.15
CA MET A 263 -35.07 -22.17 18.28
C MET A 263 -33.75 -21.40 18.30
N SER A 264 -33.31 -20.90 17.14
CA SER A 264 -32.15 -20.01 17.08
C SER A 264 -32.39 -18.76 17.93
N ASP A 265 -31.32 -18.20 18.51
CA ASP A 265 -31.23 -17.15 19.55
C ASP A 265 -32.02 -15.83 19.34
N ALA A 266 -32.89 -15.72 18.33
CA ALA A 266 -33.68 -14.53 18.01
C ALA A 266 -34.91 -14.26 18.92
N PRO A 267 -35.63 -15.24 19.50
CA PRO A 267 -36.78 -14.98 20.34
C PRO A 267 -36.43 -14.79 21.83
N CYS A 268 -35.23 -15.20 22.28
CA CYS A 268 -34.80 -15.06 23.66
C CYS A 268 -34.08 -13.72 23.88
N LEU A 269 -34.79 -12.60 23.81
CA LEU A 269 -34.22 -11.25 24.00
C LEU A 269 -33.81 -10.91 25.46
N ILE A 270 -33.86 -11.87 26.39
CA ILE A 270 -33.76 -11.61 27.84
C ILE A 270 -32.40 -12.02 28.43
N ASP A 271 -31.52 -12.74 27.71
CA ASP A 271 -30.18 -13.08 28.21
C ASP A 271 -29.05 -12.30 27.54
N SER A 272 -28.06 -11.91 28.33
CA SER A 272 -27.00 -10.96 27.96
C SER A 272 -25.96 -11.49 26.95
N GLN A 273 -26.07 -12.76 26.54
CA GLN A 273 -25.14 -13.44 25.62
C GLN A 273 -25.61 -13.55 24.15
N HIS A 274 -26.78 -13.03 23.78
CA HIS A 274 -27.38 -13.28 22.47
C HIS A 274 -26.95 -12.33 21.33
N ARG A 275 -26.87 -12.86 20.10
CA ARG A 275 -26.48 -12.10 18.89
C ARG A 275 -27.66 -11.34 18.25
N GLY A 276 -27.74 -10.03 18.53
CA GLY A 276 -28.71 -9.13 17.87
C GLY A 276 -28.46 -8.90 16.37
N LEU A 277 -29.44 -8.30 15.67
CA LEU A 277 -29.37 -7.99 14.22
C LEU A 277 -28.10 -7.23 13.82
N ILE A 278 -27.70 -6.23 14.60
CA ILE A 278 -26.49 -5.43 14.35
C ILE A 278 -25.23 -6.31 14.36
N GLN A 279 -25.15 -7.29 15.27
CA GLN A 279 -24.00 -8.19 15.36
C GLN A 279 -23.97 -9.19 14.19
N ARG A 280 -25.14 -9.60 13.66
CA ARG A 280 -25.23 -10.43 12.44
C ARG A 280 -24.82 -9.67 11.18
N LEU A 281 -24.97 -8.34 11.16
CA LEU A 281 -24.54 -7.49 10.03
C LEU A 281 -23.07 -7.07 10.12
N LYS A 282 -22.55 -6.84 11.33
CA LYS A 282 -21.18 -6.34 11.58
C LYS A 282 -20.12 -7.46 11.60
N GLY A 283 -18.87 -7.04 11.41
CA GLY A 283 -17.70 -7.90 11.61
C GLY A 283 -17.31 -8.73 10.38
N LYS A 284 -16.30 -9.58 10.56
CA LYS A 284 -15.75 -10.44 9.48
C LYS A 284 -16.74 -11.54 9.07
N THR A 285 -17.46 -12.10 10.04
CA THR A 285 -18.50 -13.12 9.85
C THR A 285 -19.89 -12.52 9.62
N GLY A 286 -20.00 -11.18 9.60
CA GLY A 286 -21.26 -10.51 9.35
C GLY A 286 -21.68 -10.60 7.88
N ARG A 287 -22.97 -10.38 7.60
CA ARG A 287 -23.55 -10.58 6.25
C ARG A 287 -22.82 -9.82 5.14
N PHE A 288 -22.48 -8.55 5.34
CA PHE A 288 -21.80 -7.74 4.30
C PHE A 288 -20.48 -8.36 3.84
N ARG A 289 -19.68 -8.91 4.76
CA ARG A 289 -18.35 -9.44 4.44
C ARG A 289 -18.34 -10.94 4.17
N GLY A 290 -19.11 -11.72 4.93
CA GLY A 290 -19.08 -13.18 4.92
C GLY A 290 -20.14 -13.85 4.05
N ASN A 291 -21.14 -13.09 3.56
CA ASN A 291 -22.21 -13.63 2.72
C ASN A 291 -22.47 -12.84 1.43
N LEU A 292 -22.30 -11.51 1.46
CA LEU A 292 -22.55 -10.65 0.30
C LEU A 292 -21.29 -10.46 -0.53
N SER A 293 -20.25 -9.82 0.02
CA SER A 293 -19.00 -9.60 -0.72
C SER A 293 -18.16 -10.88 -0.91
N GLY A 294 -18.26 -11.82 0.02
CA GLY A 294 -17.63 -13.14 -0.08
C GLY A 294 -18.64 -14.19 0.31
N LYS A 295 -18.72 -15.28 -0.45
CA LYS A 295 -19.61 -16.41 -0.19
C LYS A 295 -18.94 -17.72 -0.59
N ARG A 296 -19.38 -18.82 0.01
CA ARG A 296 -19.00 -20.15 -0.47
C ARG A 296 -19.70 -20.40 -1.80
N THR A 297 -18.97 -20.95 -2.77
CA THR A 297 -19.47 -21.27 -4.09
C THR A 297 -19.39 -22.77 -4.33
N GLU A 298 -20.34 -23.29 -5.10
CA GLU A 298 -20.35 -24.67 -5.58
C GLU A 298 -19.40 -24.83 -6.77
N TYR A 299 -19.17 -26.08 -7.21
CA TYR A 299 -18.22 -26.43 -8.29
C TYR A 299 -16.79 -25.96 -8.02
N THR A 300 -16.36 -26.16 -6.76
CA THR A 300 -15.02 -25.82 -6.29
C THR A 300 -14.35 -27.02 -5.63
N GLY A 301 -13.03 -27.12 -5.78
CA GLY A 301 -12.20 -28.14 -5.14
C GLY A 301 -10.97 -27.53 -4.51
N ARG A 302 -10.39 -28.19 -3.51
CA ARG A 302 -9.14 -27.79 -2.88
C ARG A 302 -8.27 -29.02 -2.68
N THR A 303 -7.04 -28.97 -3.17
CA THR A 303 -6.10 -30.10 -3.12
C THR A 303 -4.67 -29.60 -2.99
N VAL A 304 -3.80 -30.45 -2.43
CA VAL A 304 -2.35 -30.23 -2.37
C VAL A 304 -1.79 -30.13 -3.79
N ILE A 305 -0.83 -29.21 -3.97
CA ILE A 305 -0.16 -28.99 -5.25
C ILE A 305 1.12 -29.81 -5.37
N SER A 306 1.45 -30.22 -6.60
CA SER A 306 2.69 -30.93 -6.90
C SER A 306 3.26 -30.48 -8.25
N PRO A 307 4.59 -30.49 -8.43
CA PRO A 307 5.22 -30.09 -9.68
C PRO A 307 5.02 -31.13 -10.79
N ASP A 308 4.88 -30.69 -12.04
CA ASP A 308 4.97 -31.55 -13.23
C ASP A 308 5.58 -30.76 -14.40
N PRO A 309 6.88 -30.93 -14.69
CA PRO A 309 7.60 -30.13 -15.69
C PRO A 309 7.23 -30.51 -17.13
N ASN A 310 6.57 -31.65 -17.35
CA ASN A 310 6.13 -32.07 -18.68
C ASN A 310 4.83 -31.37 -19.11
N LEU A 311 4.14 -30.71 -18.19
CA LEU A 311 2.92 -29.96 -18.50
C LEU A 311 3.26 -28.61 -19.14
N ARG A 312 2.37 -28.18 -20.04
CA ARG A 312 2.43 -26.83 -20.60
C ARG A 312 2.09 -25.81 -19.51
N ILE A 313 2.63 -24.60 -19.63
CA ILE A 313 2.39 -23.54 -18.63
C ILE A 313 0.93 -23.07 -18.56
N THR A 314 0.15 -23.35 -19.61
CA THR A 314 -1.29 -23.06 -19.68
C THR A 314 -2.16 -24.21 -19.15
N GLU A 315 -1.55 -25.34 -18.81
CA GLU A 315 -2.25 -26.56 -18.42
C GLU A 315 -2.07 -26.83 -16.93
N ALA A 316 -3.14 -27.33 -16.32
CA ALA A 316 -3.10 -27.93 -15.00
C ALA A 316 -3.74 -29.31 -15.08
N ARG A 317 -3.09 -30.30 -14.48
CA ARG A 317 -3.57 -31.68 -14.43
C ARG A 317 -4.18 -31.96 -13.07
N ILE A 318 -5.43 -32.39 -13.07
CA ILE A 318 -6.13 -32.84 -11.87
C ILE A 318 -5.93 -34.35 -11.78
N MET A 319 -5.16 -34.81 -10.79
CA MET A 319 -5.02 -36.24 -10.54
C MET A 319 -6.29 -36.76 -9.88
N PRO A 320 -6.84 -37.91 -10.29
CA PRO A 320 -7.97 -38.52 -9.60
C PRO A 320 -7.68 -38.64 -8.10
N TRP A 321 -8.44 -37.89 -7.29
CA TRP A 321 -8.55 -38.01 -5.83
C TRP A 321 -7.37 -37.52 -4.96
N ARG A 322 -6.30 -36.90 -5.48
CA ARG A 322 -5.10 -36.62 -4.65
C ARG A 322 -4.46 -35.24 -4.77
N THR A 323 -4.08 -34.80 -5.97
CA THR A 323 -3.22 -33.61 -6.12
C THR A 323 -3.50 -32.84 -7.40
N LEU A 324 -3.31 -31.52 -7.34
CA LEU A 324 -3.25 -30.64 -8.51
C LEU A 324 -1.79 -30.55 -8.99
N ARG A 325 -1.56 -30.69 -10.30
CA ARG A 325 -0.23 -30.57 -10.91
C ARG A 325 -0.19 -29.47 -11.94
N PHE A 326 0.86 -28.66 -11.90
CA PHE A 326 1.13 -27.63 -12.89
C PHE A 326 2.64 -27.36 -12.98
N ASN A 327 3.03 -26.63 -14.02
CA ASN A 327 4.43 -26.32 -14.30
C ASN A 327 5.00 -25.33 -13.26
N GLU A 328 6.23 -25.57 -12.83
CA GLU A 328 6.91 -24.82 -11.77
C GLU A 328 7.15 -23.36 -12.13
N SER A 329 7.22 -23.02 -13.42
CA SER A 329 7.38 -21.64 -13.89
C SER A 329 6.23 -20.70 -13.47
N VAL A 330 5.05 -21.26 -13.21
CA VAL A 330 3.86 -20.52 -12.77
C VAL A 330 3.79 -20.39 -11.24
N CYS A 331 4.72 -20.99 -10.49
CA CYS A 331 4.76 -20.88 -9.04
C CYS A 331 5.03 -19.46 -8.54
N ASN A 332 5.81 -18.67 -9.29
CA ASN A 332 6.16 -17.31 -8.91
C ASN A 332 4.92 -16.39 -8.76
N PRO A 333 3.98 -16.30 -9.73
CA PRO A 333 2.72 -15.57 -9.55
C PRO A 333 1.90 -15.99 -8.32
N TYR A 334 1.88 -17.29 -8.01
CA TYR A 334 1.15 -17.82 -6.85
C TYR A 334 1.94 -17.70 -5.54
N ASN A 335 3.24 -17.39 -5.61
CA ASN A 335 4.19 -17.42 -4.51
C ASN A 335 4.10 -18.75 -3.72
N ALA A 336 4.04 -19.87 -4.45
CA ALA A 336 3.91 -21.23 -3.91
C ALA A 336 5.23 -22.02 -4.04
N ASP A 337 5.55 -22.89 -3.09
CA ASP A 337 6.83 -23.61 -3.02
C ASP A 337 6.74 -25.14 -2.83
N PHE A 338 5.57 -25.74 -3.08
CA PHE A 338 5.32 -27.20 -3.06
C PHE A 338 5.70 -27.90 -1.74
N ASP A 339 5.59 -27.22 -0.61
CA ASP A 339 5.92 -27.74 0.73
C ASP A 339 4.75 -28.44 1.45
N GLY A 340 3.60 -28.54 0.79
CA GLY A 340 2.32 -28.96 1.38
C GLY A 340 1.19 -27.96 1.15
N ASP A 341 1.48 -26.85 0.47
CA ASP A 341 0.49 -25.88 0.00
C ASP A 341 -0.70 -26.51 -0.73
N GLU A 342 -1.87 -25.89 -0.53
CA GLU A 342 -3.13 -26.28 -1.17
C GLU A 342 -3.68 -25.11 -1.99
N MET A 343 -4.16 -25.40 -3.19
CA MET A 343 -4.80 -24.42 -4.06
C MET A 343 -6.28 -24.73 -4.27
N ASN A 344 -7.07 -23.68 -4.42
CA ASN A 344 -8.49 -23.79 -4.78
C ASN A 344 -8.64 -23.80 -6.31
N LEU A 345 -9.50 -24.67 -6.80
CA LEU A 345 -9.93 -24.75 -8.19
C LEU A 345 -11.40 -24.35 -8.28
N HIS A 346 -11.71 -23.44 -9.20
CA HIS A 346 -13.08 -22.99 -9.49
C HIS A 346 -13.40 -23.31 -10.96
N VAL A 347 -14.57 -23.92 -11.22
CA VAL A 347 -15.00 -24.27 -12.58
C VAL A 347 -16.13 -23.32 -13.03
N PRO A 348 -15.89 -22.40 -13.98
CA PRO A 348 -16.93 -21.55 -14.56
C PRO A 348 -18.02 -22.40 -15.23
N GLN A 349 -19.29 -22.11 -14.92
CA GLN A 349 -20.44 -22.89 -15.43
C GLN A 349 -21.10 -22.28 -16.68
N THR A 350 -20.92 -20.98 -16.94
CA THR A 350 -21.49 -20.31 -18.12
C THR A 350 -20.45 -20.07 -19.20
N GLU A 351 -20.88 -20.09 -20.46
CA GLU A 351 -20.01 -19.87 -21.61
C GLU A 351 -19.40 -18.45 -21.63
N GLU A 352 -20.16 -17.44 -21.19
CA GLU A 352 -19.68 -16.07 -21.03
C GLU A 352 -18.51 -16.02 -20.04
N ALA A 353 -18.69 -16.56 -18.82
CA ALA A 353 -17.65 -16.57 -17.80
C ALA A 353 -16.44 -17.44 -18.20
N ARG A 354 -16.67 -18.55 -18.91
CA ARG A 354 -15.59 -19.40 -19.44
C ARG A 354 -14.75 -18.65 -20.47
N THR A 355 -15.41 -17.90 -21.35
CA THR A 355 -14.75 -17.10 -22.39
C THR A 355 -13.96 -15.94 -21.79
N GLU A 356 -14.54 -15.22 -20.82
CA GLU A 356 -13.84 -14.17 -20.09
C GLU A 356 -12.60 -14.71 -19.34
N ALA A 357 -12.76 -15.84 -18.64
CA ALA A 357 -11.64 -16.46 -17.92
C ALA A 357 -10.51 -16.89 -18.87
N LEU A 358 -10.83 -17.48 -20.03
CA LEU A 358 -9.84 -17.92 -21.00
C LEU A 358 -9.12 -16.75 -21.69
N MET A 359 -9.87 -15.73 -22.11
CA MET A 359 -9.36 -14.61 -22.89
C MET A 359 -8.71 -13.51 -22.05
N LEU A 360 -9.15 -13.28 -20.81
CA LEU A 360 -8.59 -12.23 -19.95
C LEU A 360 -7.69 -12.79 -18.86
N MET A 361 -8.09 -13.89 -18.21
CA MET A 361 -7.37 -14.46 -17.06
C MET A 361 -6.40 -15.59 -17.43
N GLY A 362 -6.31 -15.94 -18.72
CA GLY A 362 -5.39 -16.96 -19.20
C GLY A 362 -3.92 -16.62 -18.92
N VAL A 363 -3.11 -17.64 -18.59
CA VAL A 363 -1.68 -17.47 -18.28
C VAL A 363 -0.91 -16.81 -19.43
N GLN A 364 -1.29 -17.12 -20.67
CA GLN A 364 -0.71 -16.53 -21.89
C GLN A 364 -0.82 -15.00 -21.96
N ASN A 365 -1.89 -14.42 -21.41
CA ASN A 365 -2.14 -12.99 -21.45
C ASN A 365 -1.62 -12.28 -20.19
N ASN A 366 -1.36 -13.05 -19.12
CA ASN A 366 -0.90 -12.56 -17.82
C ASN A 366 0.54 -12.98 -17.52
N LEU A 367 1.40 -12.98 -18.55
CA LEU A 367 2.84 -13.23 -18.37
C LEU A 367 3.52 -12.08 -17.63
N CYS A 368 3.08 -10.84 -17.89
CA CYS A 368 3.61 -9.64 -17.26
C CYS A 368 2.80 -9.22 -16.03
N THR A 369 3.48 -8.73 -15.00
CA THR A 369 2.82 -8.03 -13.89
C THR A 369 2.39 -6.63 -14.34
N PRO A 370 1.18 -6.19 -13.98
CA PRO A 370 0.75 -4.83 -14.25
C PRO A 370 1.46 -3.76 -13.40
N LYS A 371 2.24 -4.16 -12.39
CA LYS A 371 2.96 -3.24 -11.50
C LYS A 371 4.02 -2.41 -12.23
N ASN A 372 4.76 -3.04 -13.14
CA ASN A 372 5.92 -2.44 -13.83
C ASN A 372 6.18 -3.06 -15.22
N GLY A 373 5.31 -3.97 -15.69
CA GLY A 373 5.50 -4.66 -16.97
C GLY A 373 6.58 -5.75 -16.94
N GLU A 374 7.15 -6.06 -15.78
CA GLU A 374 8.08 -7.19 -15.64
C GLU A 374 7.35 -8.51 -15.84
N ILE A 375 8.01 -9.51 -16.41
CA ILE A 375 7.42 -10.83 -16.53
C ILE A 375 7.33 -11.47 -15.12
N LEU A 376 6.33 -12.32 -14.85
CA LEU A 376 6.19 -13.06 -13.59
C LEU A 376 6.41 -14.57 -13.77
N VAL A 377 6.00 -15.09 -14.93
CA VAL A 377 6.15 -16.50 -15.28
C VAL A 377 7.53 -16.70 -15.89
N ALA A 378 8.43 -17.37 -15.17
CA ALA A 378 9.82 -17.56 -15.63
C ALA A 378 10.48 -18.82 -15.10
N SER A 379 11.71 -19.02 -15.54
CA SER A 379 12.55 -20.13 -15.15
C SER A 379 12.79 -20.18 -13.64
N THR A 380 12.47 -21.33 -13.04
CA THR A 380 12.75 -21.66 -11.66
C THR A 380 14.21 -22.07 -11.43
N GLN A 381 14.51 -22.51 -10.21
CA GLN A 381 15.86 -22.68 -9.66
C GLN A 381 16.70 -23.70 -10.47
N ASP A 382 16.18 -24.89 -10.73
CA ASP A 382 16.94 -25.96 -11.39
C ASP A 382 17.13 -25.67 -12.89
N PHE A 383 16.15 -25.00 -13.51
CA PHE A 383 16.24 -24.57 -14.90
C PHE A 383 17.36 -23.55 -15.12
N LEU A 384 17.49 -22.57 -14.21
CA LEU A 384 18.60 -21.60 -14.26
C LEU A 384 19.96 -22.28 -14.11
N THR A 385 20.05 -23.29 -13.25
CA THR A 385 21.30 -24.05 -13.04
C THR A 385 21.65 -24.89 -14.27
N SER A 386 20.67 -25.60 -14.84
CA SER A 386 20.82 -26.39 -16.07
C SER A 386 21.27 -25.51 -17.25
N SER A 387 20.57 -24.41 -17.50
CA SER A 387 20.91 -23.48 -18.58
C SER A 387 22.34 -22.94 -18.47
N PHE A 388 22.76 -22.63 -17.25
CA PHE A 388 24.10 -22.14 -16.97
C PHE A 388 25.19 -23.20 -17.21
N LEU A 389 24.92 -24.47 -16.87
CA LEU A 389 25.83 -25.59 -17.12
C LEU A 389 25.94 -25.91 -18.61
N ILE A 390 24.82 -25.93 -19.34
CA ILE A 390 24.79 -26.19 -20.78
C ILE A 390 25.55 -25.10 -21.54
N THR A 391 25.33 -23.82 -21.21
CA THR A 391 25.91 -22.69 -21.98
C THR A 391 27.36 -22.35 -21.65
N ARG A 392 27.98 -23.10 -20.73
CA ARG A 392 29.38 -22.94 -20.37
C ARG A 392 30.31 -23.18 -21.57
N LYS A 393 31.48 -22.53 -21.57
CA LYS A 393 32.44 -22.59 -22.71
C LYS A 393 33.08 -23.96 -22.90
N ASP A 394 33.17 -24.76 -21.85
CA ASP A 394 33.76 -26.10 -21.81
C ASP A 394 32.76 -27.22 -22.15
N SER A 395 31.48 -26.89 -22.37
CA SER A 395 30.44 -27.85 -22.70
C SER A 395 30.40 -28.16 -24.20
N PHE A 396 30.96 -29.32 -24.56
CA PHE A 396 30.97 -29.86 -25.93
C PHE A 396 30.20 -31.18 -26.01
N TYR A 397 29.44 -31.35 -27.09
CA TYR A 397 28.63 -32.54 -27.35
C TYR A 397 29.00 -33.11 -28.71
N ASP A 398 29.13 -34.43 -28.77
CA ASP A 398 29.20 -35.15 -30.03
C ASP A 398 27.82 -35.18 -30.70
N ARG A 399 27.76 -35.64 -31.94
CA ARG A 399 26.50 -35.68 -32.69
C ARG A 399 25.42 -36.48 -31.97
N SER A 400 25.77 -37.62 -31.37
CA SER A 400 24.78 -38.47 -30.71
C SER A 400 24.18 -37.79 -29.47
N SER A 401 25.02 -37.25 -28.58
CA SER A 401 24.56 -36.51 -27.40
C SER A 401 23.80 -35.25 -27.78
N PHE A 402 24.26 -34.50 -28.79
CA PHE A 402 23.58 -33.28 -29.24
C PHE A 402 22.18 -33.60 -29.79
N THR A 403 22.05 -34.62 -30.63
CA THR A 403 20.73 -35.04 -31.15
C THR A 403 19.80 -35.55 -30.04
N LEU A 404 20.32 -36.23 -29.03
CA LEU A 404 19.56 -36.63 -27.85
C LEU A 404 19.04 -35.41 -27.08
N LEU A 405 19.88 -34.39 -26.86
CA LEU A 405 19.46 -33.15 -26.22
C LEU A 405 18.43 -32.39 -27.05
N CYS A 406 18.58 -32.39 -28.38
CA CYS A 406 17.57 -31.84 -29.29
C CYS A 406 16.26 -32.63 -29.21
N SER A 407 16.28 -33.96 -29.03
CA SER A 407 15.06 -34.76 -28.90
C SER A 407 14.29 -34.48 -27.61
N TYR A 408 14.99 -34.00 -26.56
CA TYR A 408 14.31 -33.54 -25.35
C TYR A 408 13.51 -32.26 -25.59
N LEU A 409 13.84 -31.49 -26.63
CA LEU A 409 13.04 -30.36 -27.08
C LEU A 409 11.80 -30.91 -27.81
N GLY A 410 10.63 -30.67 -27.24
CA GLY A 410 9.35 -31.04 -27.86
C GLY A 410 9.09 -32.53 -27.99
N ASP A 411 9.66 -33.35 -27.09
CA ASP A 411 9.44 -34.80 -27.01
C ASP A 411 9.59 -35.51 -28.38
N ALA A 412 10.57 -35.07 -29.17
CA ALA A 412 10.88 -35.54 -30.52
C ALA A 412 9.77 -35.35 -31.58
N MET A 413 8.77 -34.52 -31.32
CA MET A 413 7.68 -34.22 -32.27
C MET A 413 8.02 -33.10 -33.25
N GLU A 414 8.96 -32.22 -32.90
CA GLU A 414 9.33 -31.05 -33.71
C GLU A 414 10.42 -31.41 -34.73
N ASN A 415 10.31 -30.89 -35.95
CA ASN A 415 11.38 -31.03 -36.95
C ASN A 415 12.48 -30.00 -36.69
N ILE A 416 13.71 -30.48 -36.46
CA ILE A 416 14.86 -29.66 -36.06
C ILE A 416 15.92 -29.68 -37.15
N ASP A 417 16.31 -28.49 -37.62
CA ASP A 417 17.45 -28.30 -38.51
C ASP A 417 18.75 -28.26 -37.68
N LEU A 418 19.59 -29.29 -37.81
CA LEU A 418 20.85 -29.34 -37.08
C LEU A 418 21.82 -28.26 -37.57
N PRO A 419 22.37 -27.42 -36.68
CA PRO A 419 23.35 -26.40 -37.06
C PRO A 419 24.69 -27.05 -37.41
N THR A 420 25.53 -26.33 -38.14
CA THR A 420 26.90 -26.75 -38.42
C THR A 420 27.70 -26.90 -37.10
N PRO A 421 28.51 -27.95 -36.94
CA PRO A 421 29.29 -28.15 -35.72
C PRO A 421 30.28 -26.99 -35.53
N ALA A 422 30.46 -26.56 -34.27
CA ALA A 422 31.39 -25.48 -33.93
C ALA A 422 32.85 -25.88 -34.17
N LEU A 423 33.19 -27.14 -33.94
CA LEU A 423 34.47 -27.73 -34.28
C LEU A 423 34.26 -28.79 -35.35
N ILE A 424 34.94 -28.65 -36.49
CA ILE A 424 34.85 -29.60 -37.62
C ILE A 424 36.02 -30.60 -37.58
N LYS A 425 37.22 -30.15 -37.22
CA LYS A 425 38.42 -30.98 -37.05
C LYS A 425 39.04 -30.67 -35.68
N PRO A 426 39.52 -31.66 -34.91
CA PRO A 426 39.69 -33.08 -35.26
C PRO A 426 38.42 -33.95 -35.14
N ILE A 427 37.42 -33.54 -34.35
CA ILE A 427 36.15 -34.26 -34.15
C ILE A 427 35.02 -33.25 -34.31
N GLU A 428 33.89 -33.69 -34.88
CA GLU A 428 32.66 -32.89 -34.96
C GLU A 428 32.06 -32.69 -33.56
N LEU A 429 32.16 -31.48 -33.04
CA LEU A 429 31.61 -31.12 -31.73
C LEU A 429 30.72 -29.88 -31.83
N TRP A 430 29.58 -29.97 -31.17
CA TRP A 430 28.64 -28.87 -30.96
C TRP A 430 28.84 -28.27 -29.58
N THR A 431 28.66 -26.96 -29.47
CA THR A 431 28.66 -26.27 -28.17
C THR A 431 27.26 -26.26 -27.58
N GLY A 432 27.14 -26.20 -26.25
CA GLY A 432 25.84 -26.02 -25.62
C GLY A 432 25.15 -24.68 -25.94
N LYS A 433 25.90 -23.67 -26.40
CA LYS A 433 25.32 -22.41 -26.93
C LYS A 433 24.53 -22.63 -28.22
N GLN A 434 24.97 -23.55 -29.09
CA GLN A 434 24.24 -23.92 -30.29
C GLN A 434 22.91 -24.61 -29.96
N LEU A 435 22.84 -25.37 -28.86
CA LEU A 435 21.58 -25.96 -28.39
C LEU A 435 20.54 -24.87 -28.07
N PHE A 436 20.95 -23.79 -27.41
CA PHE A 436 20.07 -22.64 -27.16
C PHE A 436 19.69 -21.87 -28.43
N SER A 437 20.52 -21.91 -29.48
CA SER A 437 20.18 -21.31 -30.77
C SER A 437 19.12 -22.12 -31.50
N VAL A 438 19.25 -23.46 -31.48
CA VAL A 438 18.22 -24.40 -31.95
C VAL A 438 16.95 -24.25 -31.13
N LEU A 439 17.08 -24.05 -29.81
CA LEU A 439 15.95 -23.77 -28.96
C LEU A 439 15.21 -22.54 -29.47
N VAL A 440 15.86 -21.39 -29.68
CA VAL A 440 15.20 -20.16 -30.18
C VAL A 440 14.64 -20.31 -31.59
N ARG A 441 15.33 -21.04 -32.46
CA ARG A 441 14.93 -21.25 -33.85
C ARG A 441 15.20 -22.70 -34.26
N PRO A 442 14.20 -23.60 -34.13
CA PRO A 442 14.40 -25.02 -34.41
C PRO A 442 14.50 -25.32 -35.90
N ASN A 443 13.79 -24.56 -36.75
CA ASN A 443 13.80 -24.75 -38.19
C ASN A 443 13.87 -23.42 -38.97
N ALA A 444 14.23 -23.51 -40.25
CA ALA A 444 14.33 -22.35 -41.13
C ALA A 444 12.98 -21.64 -41.35
N PHE A 445 11.86 -22.40 -41.31
CA PHE A 445 10.49 -21.90 -41.46
C PHE A 445 10.05 -20.98 -40.32
N THR A 446 10.62 -21.18 -39.14
CA THR A 446 10.39 -20.33 -37.97
C THR A 446 11.05 -18.97 -38.18
N LYS A 447 10.22 -17.95 -38.43
CA LYS A 447 10.64 -16.56 -38.69
C LYS A 447 10.82 -15.76 -37.40
N VAL A 448 11.61 -16.29 -36.47
CA VAL A 448 11.94 -15.61 -35.21
C VAL A 448 13.37 -15.12 -35.29
N TYR A 449 13.55 -13.80 -35.22
CA TYR A 449 14.85 -13.12 -35.28
C TYR A 449 15.06 -12.31 -34.00
N LEU A 450 15.80 -12.89 -33.06
CA LEU A 450 16.10 -12.31 -31.77
C LEU A 450 17.46 -11.60 -31.81
N ASN A 451 17.50 -10.36 -31.33
CA ASN A 451 18.73 -9.63 -31.05
C ASN A 451 18.69 -9.12 -29.62
N LEU A 452 19.67 -9.50 -28.81
CA LEU A 452 19.70 -9.17 -27.38
C LEU A 452 21.15 -9.05 -26.89
N GLY A 453 21.42 -8.06 -26.04
CA GLY A 453 22.69 -7.90 -25.35
C GLY A 453 22.45 -7.64 -23.86
N VAL A 454 22.86 -8.57 -23.00
CA VAL A 454 22.61 -8.51 -21.55
C VAL A 454 23.89 -8.78 -20.77
N ARG A 455 24.14 -7.96 -19.74
CA ARG A 455 25.25 -8.13 -18.80
C ARG A 455 24.80 -9.00 -17.62
N GLU A 456 25.30 -10.22 -17.53
CA GLU A 456 24.98 -11.15 -16.45
C GLU A 456 25.59 -10.75 -15.09
N LYS A 457 25.27 -11.50 -14.03
CA LYS A 457 25.85 -11.26 -12.68
C LYS A 457 27.37 -11.43 -12.63
N ILE A 458 27.90 -12.36 -13.43
CA ILE A 458 29.32 -12.74 -13.45
C ILE A 458 30.16 -11.70 -14.22
N CYS A 459 29.51 -10.83 -14.99
CA CYS A 459 30.18 -9.81 -15.79
C CYS A 459 30.97 -8.85 -14.91
N THR A 460 32.29 -8.79 -15.10
CA THR A 460 33.17 -7.89 -14.38
C THR A 460 32.97 -6.45 -14.85
N LYS A 461 32.56 -5.56 -13.95
CA LYS A 461 32.36 -4.12 -14.25
C LYS A 461 33.65 -3.37 -14.64
N LYS A 462 34.82 -3.96 -14.38
CA LYS A 462 36.16 -3.38 -14.60
C LYS A 462 36.88 -4.00 -15.80
N CYS A 463 36.24 -4.05 -16.98
CA CYS A 463 37.00 -4.15 -18.23
C CYS A 463 37.44 -2.75 -18.71
N ALA A 464 37.90 -1.92 -17.77
CA ALA A 464 38.79 -0.81 -18.07
C ALA A 464 40.17 -1.33 -17.69
N LEU A 465 40.90 -1.86 -18.66
CA LEU A 465 42.34 -2.02 -18.50
C LEU A 465 42.88 -0.65 -18.13
N THR A 466 43.52 -0.56 -16.96
CA THR A 466 44.36 0.57 -16.61
C THR A 466 45.55 0.57 -17.56
N VAL A 467 45.39 1.24 -18.70
CA VAL A 467 46.49 1.82 -19.45
C VAL A 467 46.38 3.33 -19.21
N GLU A 468 47.47 3.96 -18.81
CA GLU A 468 47.52 5.29 -18.21
C GLU A 468 47.13 6.46 -19.14
N ASP A 469 46.60 6.21 -20.33
CA ASP A 469 46.25 7.25 -21.28
C ASP A 469 44.73 7.39 -21.46
N LYS A 470 44.22 8.58 -21.12
CA LYS A 470 42.80 8.99 -21.10
C LYS A 470 42.15 9.10 -22.49
N THR A 471 42.63 8.39 -23.50
CA THR A 471 42.20 8.56 -24.88
C THR A 471 42.17 7.23 -25.65
N SER A 472 41.17 6.38 -25.37
CA SER A 472 40.50 5.54 -26.38
C SER A 472 39.63 4.45 -25.74
N GLU A 473 38.33 4.58 -25.99
CA GLU A 473 37.39 3.53 -26.43
C GLU A 473 37.07 2.32 -25.54
N ALA A 474 35.76 2.12 -25.39
CA ALA A 474 35.11 1.03 -24.68
C ALA A 474 35.57 -0.33 -25.23
N VAL A 475 36.21 -1.14 -24.41
CA VAL A 475 36.31 -2.58 -24.67
C VAL A 475 34.88 -3.11 -24.83
N HIS A 476 34.58 -3.71 -25.98
CA HIS A 476 33.27 -4.31 -26.24
C HIS A 476 32.92 -5.28 -25.11
N ASP A 477 31.75 -5.09 -24.48
CA ASP A 477 31.25 -5.90 -23.36
C ASP A 477 31.29 -7.42 -23.63
N ALA A 478 31.27 -7.82 -24.91
CA ALA A 478 31.34 -9.20 -25.38
C ALA A 478 32.67 -9.92 -25.06
N MET A 479 33.77 -9.20 -24.85
CA MET A 479 35.11 -9.78 -24.57
C MET A 479 35.39 -9.95 -23.07
N CYS A 480 34.35 -10.21 -22.27
CA CYS A 480 34.49 -10.42 -20.83
C CYS A 480 35.24 -11.73 -20.51
N PRO A 481 36.28 -11.74 -19.64
CA PRO A 481 37.05 -12.95 -19.32
C PRO A 481 36.19 -14.10 -18.81
N ASN A 482 35.19 -13.80 -17.99
CA ASN A 482 34.31 -14.79 -17.37
C ASN A 482 33.09 -15.18 -18.24
N ASP A 483 33.06 -14.81 -19.53
CA ASP A 483 31.91 -15.04 -20.42
C ASP A 483 30.58 -14.50 -19.85
N GLY A 484 30.63 -13.31 -19.24
CA GLY A 484 29.49 -12.72 -18.53
C GLY A 484 28.56 -11.85 -19.38
N PHE A 485 28.78 -11.73 -20.68
CA PHE A 485 27.93 -10.93 -21.58
C PHE A 485 27.20 -11.82 -22.57
N VAL A 486 25.89 -11.93 -22.38
CA VAL A 486 25.01 -12.73 -23.23
C VAL A 486 24.64 -11.92 -24.45
N TYR A 487 25.01 -12.43 -25.62
CA TYR A 487 24.79 -11.76 -26.89
C TYR A 487 24.12 -12.69 -27.89
N PHE A 488 22.85 -12.41 -28.17
CA PHE A 488 22.08 -13.02 -29.25
C PHE A 488 22.09 -12.14 -30.48
N ARG A 489 22.38 -12.74 -31.64
CA ARG A 489 22.27 -12.08 -32.95
C ARG A 489 21.55 -13.01 -33.90
N ASN A 490 20.47 -12.54 -34.53
CA ASN A 490 19.65 -13.32 -35.46
C ASN A 490 19.21 -14.69 -34.90
N SER A 491 18.86 -14.74 -33.61
CA SER A 491 18.50 -15.96 -32.87
C SER A 491 19.64 -16.95 -32.60
N GLU A 492 20.90 -16.57 -32.84
CA GLU A 492 22.08 -17.36 -32.48
C GLU A 492 22.74 -16.79 -31.23
N LEU A 493 23.08 -17.66 -30.28
CA LEU A 493 23.80 -17.31 -29.06
C LEU A 493 25.31 -17.33 -29.31
N LEU A 494 25.92 -16.15 -29.43
CA LEU A 494 27.34 -16.00 -29.78
C LEU A 494 28.27 -16.04 -28.56
N SER A 495 27.91 -15.32 -27.50
CA SER A 495 28.70 -15.23 -26.27
C SER A 495 27.81 -15.24 -25.04
N GLY A 496 28.40 -15.57 -23.90
CA GLY A 496 27.76 -15.48 -22.59
C GLY A 496 27.21 -16.80 -22.06
N GLN A 497 27.23 -16.92 -20.74
CA GLN A 497 26.52 -17.96 -20.01
C GLN A 497 25.13 -17.47 -19.64
N VAL A 498 24.11 -18.24 -19.98
CA VAL A 498 22.71 -17.87 -19.74
C VAL A 498 22.38 -18.12 -18.27
N GLY A 499 22.02 -17.05 -17.56
CA GLY A 499 21.68 -17.11 -16.15
C GLY A 499 20.42 -16.30 -15.83
N LYS A 500 20.29 -15.91 -14.56
CA LYS A 500 19.12 -15.21 -14.04
C LYS A 500 18.82 -13.91 -14.79
N LYS A 501 19.80 -13.09 -15.17
CA LYS A 501 19.45 -11.81 -15.82
C LYS A 501 19.02 -11.97 -17.28
N THR A 502 19.25 -13.10 -17.90
CA THR A 502 18.83 -13.37 -19.28
C THR A 502 17.45 -14.04 -19.30
N LEU A 503 17.21 -14.98 -18.37
CA LEU A 503 15.99 -15.81 -18.32
C LEU A 503 14.95 -15.34 -17.29
N ASP A 504 15.36 -14.60 -16.27
CA ASP A 504 14.53 -14.21 -15.13
C ASP A 504 14.36 -12.70 -15.03
N LEU A 505 13.39 -12.32 -14.20
CA LEU A 505 12.30 -11.40 -14.48
C LEU A 505 12.54 -9.93 -14.16
N LYS A 506 13.61 -9.62 -13.43
CA LYS A 506 13.78 -8.32 -12.75
C LYS A 506 14.68 -7.33 -13.48
N ALA A 507 15.13 -7.66 -14.67
CA ALA A 507 15.92 -6.77 -15.50
C ALA A 507 15.12 -6.41 -16.75
N ASN A 508 14.81 -5.12 -16.95
CA ASN A 508 14.27 -4.67 -18.23
C ASN A 508 15.33 -5.02 -19.29
N GLN A 509 14.98 -5.91 -20.23
CA GLN A 509 15.79 -6.49 -21.33
C GLN A 509 16.08 -8.00 -21.19
N ASN A 510 15.12 -8.82 -20.78
CA ASN A 510 15.28 -10.28 -20.78
C ASN A 510 14.97 -10.91 -22.15
N LEU A 511 15.35 -12.17 -22.32
CA LEU A 511 15.02 -12.98 -23.50
C LEU A 511 13.50 -13.01 -23.77
N ILE A 512 12.73 -13.23 -22.71
CA ILE A 512 11.27 -13.33 -22.78
C ILE A 512 10.64 -11.95 -23.05
N ASP A 513 11.16 -10.87 -22.44
CA ASP A 513 10.68 -9.49 -22.69
C ASP A 513 10.81 -9.08 -24.16
N VAL A 514 11.88 -9.51 -24.83
CA VAL A 514 12.10 -9.18 -26.25
C VAL A 514 11.21 -10.02 -27.16
N LEU A 515 10.89 -11.25 -26.77
CA LEU A 515 10.09 -12.15 -27.59
C LEU A 515 8.57 -11.97 -27.37
N SER A 516 8.12 -11.67 -26.16
CA SER A 516 6.70 -11.58 -25.78
C SER A 516 5.90 -10.58 -26.64
N PRO A 517 6.37 -9.34 -26.89
CA PRO A 517 5.62 -8.35 -27.69
C PRO A 517 5.56 -8.67 -29.19
N VAL A 518 6.17 -9.77 -29.64
CA VAL A 518 6.41 -10.05 -31.07
C VAL A 518 5.88 -11.43 -31.46
N TYR A 519 6.02 -12.40 -30.57
CA TYR A 519 5.71 -13.80 -30.84
C TYR A 519 5.04 -14.46 -29.62
N GLU A 520 3.94 -13.89 -29.13
CA GLU A 520 3.22 -14.33 -27.92
C GLU A 520 3.01 -15.85 -27.85
N LYS A 521 2.56 -16.48 -28.95
CA LYS A 521 2.32 -17.93 -29.03
C LYS A 521 3.60 -18.77 -29.08
N PHE A 522 4.70 -18.23 -29.58
CA PHE A 522 5.96 -18.94 -29.78
C PHE A 522 6.78 -19.03 -28.48
N VAL A 523 6.79 -17.95 -27.70
CA VAL A 523 7.48 -17.88 -26.39
C VAL A 523 6.99 -18.95 -25.42
N LEU A 524 5.68 -19.20 -25.42
CA LEU A 524 5.04 -20.21 -24.58
C LEU A 524 5.54 -21.62 -24.92
N ILE A 525 5.62 -21.95 -26.22
CA ILE A 525 6.05 -23.26 -26.74
C ILE A 525 7.53 -23.51 -26.43
N GLN A 526 8.36 -22.48 -26.55
CA GLN A 526 9.80 -22.57 -26.30
C GLN A 526 10.18 -22.71 -24.83
N GLY A 527 9.45 -22.03 -23.94
CA GLY A 527 9.59 -22.21 -22.50
C GLY A 527 9.38 -23.68 -22.13
N ILE A 528 8.31 -24.30 -22.63
CA ILE A 528 7.97 -25.72 -22.41
C ILE A 528 9.11 -26.65 -22.89
N TYR A 529 9.68 -26.40 -24.07
CA TYR A 529 10.79 -27.19 -24.60
C TYR A 529 12.08 -27.04 -23.78
N LEU A 530 12.37 -25.82 -23.28
CA LEU A 530 13.50 -25.58 -22.38
C LEU A 530 13.35 -26.36 -21.07
N PHE A 531 12.12 -26.45 -20.54
CA PHE A 531 11.84 -27.09 -19.25
C PHE A 531 12.00 -28.61 -19.31
N SER A 532 11.38 -29.27 -20.29
CA SER A 532 11.54 -30.71 -20.50
C SER A 532 13.00 -31.09 -20.76
N CYS A 533 13.72 -30.28 -21.54
CA CYS A 533 15.15 -30.50 -21.80
C CYS A 533 16.01 -30.32 -20.55
N SER A 534 15.77 -29.26 -19.78
CA SER A 534 16.55 -28.98 -18.57
C SER A 534 16.34 -30.01 -17.46
N ALA A 535 15.09 -30.45 -17.25
CA ALA A 535 14.77 -31.45 -16.24
C ALA A 535 15.44 -32.81 -16.54
N ARG A 536 15.45 -33.23 -17.81
CA ARG A 536 16.12 -34.46 -18.25
C ARG A 536 17.65 -34.32 -18.25
N PHE A 537 18.16 -33.17 -18.69
CA PHE A 537 19.60 -32.88 -18.71
C PHE A 537 20.20 -32.95 -17.31
N ILE A 538 19.63 -32.26 -16.32
CA ILE A 538 20.21 -32.21 -14.97
C ILE A 538 20.16 -33.58 -14.28
N GLY A 539 19.12 -34.38 -14.55
CA GLY A 539 19.01 -35.77 -14.07
C GLY A 539 20.11 -36.69 -14.61
N ASN A 540 20.49 -36.52 -15.88
CA ASN A 540 21.56 -37.31 -16.51
C ASN A 540 22.97 -36.76 -16.23
N HIS A 541 23.13 -35.44 -16.18
CA HIS A 541 24.42 -34.80 -15.90
C HIS A 541 24.85 -35.03 -14.44
N GLY A 542 23.89 -35.02 -13.51
CA GLY A 542 24.15 -35.03 -12.08
C GLY A 542 24.64 -33.68 -11.57
N PHE A 543 23.96 -33.15 -10.56
CA PHE A 543 24.38 -31.94 -9.84
C PHE A 543 24.07 -32.14 -8.36
N SER A 544 25.09 -32.07 -7.51
CA SER A 544 24.98 -32.35 -6.08
C SER A 544 25.79 -31.36 -5.27
N ILE A 545 25.38 -31.15 -4.02
CA ILE A 545 26.08 -30.34 -3.03
C ILE A 545 26.58 -31.27 -1.93
N GLY A 546 27.88 -31.22 -1.65
CA GLY A 546 28.53 -31.99 -0.59
C GLY A 546 28.87 -31.14 0.64
N VAL A 547 29.35 -31.81 1.68
CA VAL A 547 29.97 -31.13 2.84
C VAL A 547 31.32 -30.52 2.45
N ASP A 548 32.03 -31.13 1.50
CA ASP A 548 33.33 -30.66 1.01
C ASP A 548 33.23 -29.29 0.32
N ASP A 549 32.08 -28.98 -0.30
CA ASP A 549 31.81 -27.70 -0.97
C ASP A 549 31.77 -26.50 0.00
N VAL A 550 31.50 -26.77 1.27
CA VAL A 550 31.37 -25.77 2.34
C VAL A 550 32.51 -25.82 3.36
N GLN A 551 33.44 -26.76 3.20
CA GLN A 551 34.60 -26.90 4.06
C GLN A 551 35.63 -25.78 3.74
N PRO A 552 36.00 -24.95 4.73
CA PRO A 552 37.03 -23.94 4.52
C PRO A 552 38.42 -24.58 4.41
N GLY A 553 39.18 -24.23 3.37
CA GLY A 553 40.58 -24.63 3.25
C GLY A 553 41.47 -23.97 4.32
N GLU A 554 42.63 -24.55 4.59
CA GLU A 554 43.54 -24.08 5.64
C GLU A 554 43.98 -22.62 5.46
N SER A 555 44.33 -22.22 4.23
CA SER A 555 44.69 -20.83 3.91
C SER A 555 43.56 -19.84 4.22
N LEU A 556 42.30 -20.27 4.04
CA LEU A 556 41.14 -19.44 4.34
C LEU A 556 40.92 -19.31 5.84
N ASN A 557 41.13 -20.38 6.62
CA ASN A 557 41.05 -20.36 8.07
C ASN A 557 42.11 -19.46 8.72
N GLU A 558 43.35 -19.49 8.23
CA GLU A 558 44.42 -18.60 8.69
C GLU A 558 44.09 -17.13 8.40
N LYS A 559 43.68 -16.83 7.16
CA LYS A 559 43.27 -15.47 6.76
C LYS A 559 42.07 -14.98 7.57
N LYS A 560 41.05 -15.83 7.75
CA LYS A 560 39.88 -15.55 8.60
C LYS A 560 40.32 -15.18 10.02
N GLY A 561 41.18 -15.98 10.63
CA GLY A 561 41.68 -15.74 11.99
C GLY A 561 42.38 -14.38 12.11
N LYS A 562 43.22 -14.04 11.12
CA LYS A 562 43.90 -12.74 11.05
C LYS A 562 42.91 -11.57 10.91
N THR A 563 41.98 -11.64 9.95
CA THR A 563 41.00 -10.57 9.69
C THR A 563 40.06 -10.35 10.87
N ILE A 564 39.58 -11.42 11.52
CA ILE A 564 38.74 -11.31 12.72
C ILE A 564 39.53 -10.69 13.88
N GLY A 565 40.78 -11.12 14.09
CA GLY A 565 41.66 -10.60 15.13
C GLY A 565 41.92 -9.10 14.98
N GLU A 566 42.26 -8.65 13.77
CA GLU A 566 42.48 -7.23 13.45
C GLU A 566 41.21 -6.39 13.71
N GLY A 567 40.04 -6.87 13.27
CA GLY A 567 38.78 -6.17 13.51
C GLY A 567 38.35 -6.12 14.98
N TYR A 568 38.67 -7.15 15.78
CA TYR A 568 38.42 -7.14 17.22
C TYR A 568 39.33 -6.14 17.94
N GLN A 569 40.59 -6.05 17.52
CA GLN A 569 41.54 -5.07 18.05
C GLN A 569 41.07 -3.64 17.79
N GLU A 570 40.63 -3.32 16.56
CA GLU A 570 40.05 -2.01 16.23
C GLU A 570 38.82 -1.69 17.09
N CYS A 571 37.94 -2.67 17.32
CA CYS A 571 36.78 -2.50 18.19
C CYS A 571 37.18 -2.24 19.65
N HIS A 572 38.20 -2.93 20.16
CA HIS A 572 38.70 -2.74 21.53
C HIS A 572 39.33 -1.35 21.70
N GLU A 573 40.04 -0.84 20.70
CA GLU A 573 40.58 0.52 20.71
C GLU A 573 39.48 1.58 20.75
N LEU A 574 38.42 1.41 19.96
CA LEU A 574 37.25 2.30 19.98
C LEU A 574 36.55 2.28 21.35
N ILE A 575 36.41 1.11 21.98
CA ILE A 575 35.85 0.97 23.33
C ILE A 575 36.76 1.65 24.36
N ALA A 576 38.08 1.48 24.26
CA ALA A 576 39.03 2.14 25.16
C ALA A 576 38.99 3.67 25.02
N GLN A 577 38.89 4.21 23.81
CA GLN A 577 38.71 5.65 23.57
C GLN A 577 37.40 6.17 24.16
N TYR A 578 36.32 5.38 24.08
CA TYR A 578 35.05 5.72 24.69
C TYR A 578 35.14 5.75 26.22
N SER A 579 35.76 4.74 26.84
CA SER A 579 35.97 4.68 28.29
C SER A 579 36.84 5.84 28.81
N LYS A 580 37.83 6.27 28.02
CA LYS A 580 38.67 7.46 28.31
C LYS A 580 37.97 8.79 28.02
N GLY A 581 36.77 8.78 27.41
CA GLY A 581 36.04 9.97 26.99
C GLY A 581 36.62 10.72 25.78
N ALA A 582 37.64 10.16 25.13
CA ALA A 582 38.35 10.76 24.00
C ALA A 582 37.62 10.62 22.65
N LEU A 583 36.59 9.77 22.57
CA LEU A 583 35.84 9.53 21.34
C LEU A 583 35.05 10.78 20.90
N LYS A 584 35.43 11.35 19.75
CA LYS A 584 34.71 12.47 19.12
C LYS A 584 33.34 12.01 18.62
N PRO A 585 32.23 12.60 19.09
CA PRO A 585 30.88 12.25 18.63
C PRO A 585 30.70 12.64 17.15
N GLN A 586 29.97 11.82 16.41
CA GLN A 586 29.53 12.18 15.07
C GLN A 586 28.42 13.25 15.13
N PRO A 587 28.25 14.07 14.08
CA PRO A 587 27.25 15.13 14.05
C PRO A 587 25.85 14.59 14.36
N GLY A 588 25.27 15.08 15.46
CA GLY A 588 23.92 14.74 15.91
C GLY A 588 23.75 13.35 16.54
N CYS A 589 24.85 12.66 16.88
CA CYS A 589 24.85 11.43 17.67
C CYS A 589 25.45 11.67 19.06
N SER A 590 24.95 10.93 20.05
CA SER A 590 25.65 10.86 21.35
C SER A 590 26.96 10.08 21.21
N ARG A 591 27.87 10.21 22.19
CA ARG A 591 29.14 9.45 22.19
C ARG A 591 28.88 7.94 22.17
N ALA A 592 27.85 7.47 22.87
CA ALA A 592 27.48 6.05 22.90
C ALA A 592 26.92 5.57 21.56
N GLN A 593 26.06 6.37 20.91
CA GLN A 593 25.55 6.07 19.57
C GLN A 593 26.67 6.07 18.54
N THR A 594 27.61 7.02 18.64
CA THR A 594 28.79 7.08 17.77
C THR A 594 29.66 5.82 17.90
N LEU A 595 29.84 5.31 19.12
CA LEU A 595 30.56 4.06 19.35
C LEU A 595 29.87 2.88 18.66
N GLU A 596 28.57 2.71 18.89
CA GLU A 596 27.78 1.62 18.29
C GLU A 596 27.80 1.66 16.76
N ALA A 597 27.69 2.85 16.19
CA ALA A 597 27.76 3.12 14.77
C ALA A 597 29.12 2.74 14.16
N ARG A 598 30.23 3.18 14.77
CA ARG A 598 31.58 2.84 14.30
C ARG A 598 31.85 1.33 14.41
N ILE A 599 31.52 0.71 15.54
CA ILE A 599 31.71 -0.74 15.73
C ILE A 599 30.90 -1.52 14.70
N SER A 600 29.62 -1.20 14.53
CA SER A 600 28.77 -1.91 13.55
C SER A 600 29.32 -1.76 12.12
N GLY A 601 29.84 -0.57 11.77
CA GLY A 601 30.52 -0.34 10.50
C GLY A 601 31.78 -1.19 10.30
N VAL A 602 32.61 -1.34 11.34
CA VAL A 602 33.80 -2.22 11.30
C VAL A 602 33.39 -3.68 11.12
N LEU A 603 32.42 -4.17 11.90
CA LEU A 603 31.99 -5.57 11.87
C LEU A 603 31.33 -5.96 10.53
N ASN A 604 30.59 -5.05 9.89
CA ASN A 604 30.02 -5.28 8.57
C ASN A 604 31.13 -5.36 7.49
N LYS A 605 32.11 -4.45 7.51
CA LYS A 605 33.26 -4.51 6.60
C LYS A 605 34.06 -5.80 6.78
N LEU A 606 34.19 -6.27 8.01
CA LEU A 606 34.89 -7.52 8.33
C LEU A 606 34.22 -8.71 7.64
N ARG A 607 32.90 -8.83 7.74
CA ARG A 607 32.15 -9.88 7.05
C ARG A 607 32.32 -9.80 5.52
N ASP A 608 32.22 -8.60 4.96
CA ASP A 608 32.29 -8.41 3.51
C ASP A 608 33.69 -8.76 2.97
N THR A 609 34.75 -8.28 3.63
CA THR A 609 36.15 -8.63 3.27
C THR A 609 36.44 -10.13 3.39
N ALA A 610 36.00 -10.76 4.48
CA ALA A 610 36.18 -12.19 4.67
C ALA A 610 35.37 -13.02 3.64
N GLY A 611 34.19 -12.52 3.25
CA GLY A 611 33.37 -13.09 2.18
C GLY A 611 34.01 -12.97 0.81
N ASP A 612 34.56 -11.81 0.45
CA ASP A 612 35.25 -11.61 -0.83
C ASP A 612 36.46 -12.54 -0.96
N HIS A 613 37.22 -12.72 0.12
CA HIS A 613 38.31 -13.69 0.18
C HIS A 613 37.83 -15.13 -0.03
N CYS A 614 36.72 -15.52 0.59
CA CYS A 614 36.09 -16.83 0.36
C CYS A 614 35.77 -17.03 -1.12
N MET A 615 35.07 -16.09 -1.74
CA MET A 615 34.62 -16.21 -3.13
C MET A 615 35.79 -16.29 -4.11
N SER A 616 36.93 -15.64 -3.80
CA SER A 616 38.15 -15.74 -4.61
C SER A 616 38.90 -17.07 -4.45
N THR A 617 38.69 -17.79 -3.35
CA THR A 617 39.43 -19.03 -3.02
C THR A 617 38.68 -20.28 -3.47
N LEU A 618 37.35 -20.23 -3.52
CA LEU A 618 36.52 -21.37 -3.91
C LEU A 618 36.78 -21.80 -5.35
N HIS A 619 36.83 -23.10 -5.58
CA HIS A 619 36.99 -23.65 -6.92
C HIS A 619 35.77 -23.33 -7.79
N TRP A 620 35.97 -23.08 -9.09
CA TRP A 620 34.92 -22.68 -10.02
C TRP A 620 33.84 -23.76 -10.25
N ARG A 621 34.14 -25.04 -9.98
CA ARG A 621 33.18 -26.15 -10.01
C ARG A 621 32.31 -26.27 -8.75
N ASN A 622 32.58 -25.48 -7.72
CA ASN A 622 31.87 -25.59 -6.45
C ASN A 622 30.36 -25.34 -6.65
N SER A 623 29.51 -26.24 -6.19
CA SER A 623 28.07 -26.22 -6.46
C SER A 623 27.36 -24.97 -5.91
N PRO A 624 27.55 -24.54 -4.65
CA PRO A 624 26.97 -23.29 -4.12
C PRO A 624 27.44 -22.05 -4.89
N LEU A 625 28.70 -22.05 -5.35
CA LEU A 625 29.24 -20.94 -6.14
C LEU A 625 28.51 -20.84 -7.49
N ILE A 626 28.33 -21.96 -8.18
CA ILE A 626 27.57 -22.04 -9.44
C ILE A 626 26.13 -21.55 -9.21
N MET A 627 25.43 -22.02 -8.17
CA MET A 627 24.06 -21.61 -7.85
C MET A 627 23.94 -20.09 -7.58
N SER A 628 24.91 -19.52 -6.86
CA SER A 628 24.96 -18.07 -6.61
C SER A 628 25.26 -17.28 -7.89
N GLN A 629 26.14 -17.78 -8.75
CA GLN A 629 26.54 -17.14 -10.01
C GLN A 629 25.43 -17.16 -11.05
N CYS A 630 24.79 -18.32 -11.28
CA CYS A 630 23.63 -18.44 -12.15
C CYS A 630 22.41 -17.71 -11.59
N GLY A 631 22.31 -17.63 -10.26
CA GLY A 631 21.25 -16.93 -9.53
C GLY A 631 20.01 -17.78 -9.25
N SER A 632 20.13 -19.11 -9.29
CA SER A 632 19.07 -20.06 -8.95
C SER A 632 18.64 -19.88 -7.49
N LYS A 633 19.50 -20.24 -6.55
CA LYS A 633 19.28 -20.09 -5.11
C LYS A 633 20.58 -19.75 -4.40
N GLY A 634 20.46 -18.90 -3.38
CA GLY A 634 21.61 -18.46 -2.59
C GLY A 634 22.22 -17.16 -3.09
N SER A 635 23.09 -16.60 -2.26
CA SER A 635 23.83 -15.37 -2.51
C SER A 635 25.28 -15.56 -2.05
N PRO A 636 26.22 -14.68 -2.47
CA PRO A 636 27.58 -14.70 -1.94
C PRO A 636 27.64 -14.59 -0.41
N ILE A 637 26.66 -13.91 0.19
CA ILE A 637 26.54 -13.78 1.64
C ILE A 637 26.21 -15.14 2.27
N ASN A 638 25.29 -15.91 1.69
CA ASN A 638 24.91 -17.22 2.23
C ASN A 638 26.12 -18.17 2.24
N ILE A 639 26.92 -18.17 1.17
CA ILE A 639 28.15 -18.98 1.07
C ILE A 639 29.15 -18.54 2.13
N SER A 640 29.38 -17.22 2.25
CA SER A 640 30.27 -16.66 3.28
C SER A 640 29.84 -17.06 4.71
N GLN A 641 28.53 -17.09 5.00
CA GLN A 641 28.01 -17.50 6.31
C GLN A 641 28.18 -18.99 6.59
N MET A 642 28.07 -19.84 5.58
CA MET A 642 28.27 -21.28 5.71
C MET A 642 29.75 -21.65 5.88
N VAL A 643 30.64 -20.97 5.16
CA VAL A 643 32.08 -21.29 5.09
C VAL A 643 32.90 -20.49 6.10
N VAL A 644 32.78 -19.16 6.11
CA VAL A 644 33.68 -18.24 6.84
C VAL A 644 33.13 -17.81 8.18
N CYS A 645 32.10 -16.96 8.21
CA CYS A 645 31.52 -16.46 9.45
C CYS A 645 30.09 -15.96 9.24
N VAL A 646 29.20 -16.18 10.22
CA VAL A 646 27.81 -15.71 10.13
C VAL A 646 27.72 -14.18 10.22
N GLY A 647 28.54 -13.56 11.07
CA GLY A 647 28.64 -12.11 11.24
C GLY A 647 27.74 -11.54 12.35
N GLN A 648 27.57 -10.22 12.36
CA GLN A 648 26.80 -9.50 13.39
C GLN A 648 25.30 -9.82 13.31
N GLN A 649 24.73 -10.30 14.42
CA GLN A 649 23.28 -10.44 14.58
C GLN A 649 22.70 -9.12 15.08
N SER A 650 21.85 -8.49 14.27
CA SER A 650 21.14 -7.26 14.64
C SER A 650 19.73 -7.57 15.12
N VAL A 651 19.31 -6.92 16.19
CA VAL A 651 17.93 -6.97 16.70
C VAL A 651 17.35 -5.57 16.81
N GLY A 652 16.20 -5.33 16.17
CA GLY A 652 15.59 -4.00 16.07
C GLY A 652 16.50 -2.95 15.40
N GLY A 653 17.33 -3.37 14.43
CA GLY A 653 18.29 -2.51 13.73
C GLY A 653 19.48 -2.06 14.58
N ARG A 654 19.69 -2.64 15.76
CA ARG A 654 20.85 -2.38 16.63
C ARG A 654 21.54 -3.70 16.98
N ARG A 655 22.73 -3.64 17.58
CA ARG A 655 23.34 -4.84 18.19
C ARG A 655 22.49 -5.32 19.37
N ALA A 656 22.73 -6.54 19.84
CA ALA A 656 21.95 -7.18 20.90
C ALA A 656 21.72 -6.24 22.11
N PRO A 657 20.45 -5.94 22.47
CA PRO A 657 20.14 -5.09 23.63
C PRO A 657 20.54 -5.78 24.94
N ASN A 658 20.67 -5.00 26.01
CA ASN A 658 20.92 -5.55 27.33
C ASN A 658 19.63 -6.20 27.86
N GLY A 659 19.60 -7.53 27.94
CA GLY A 659 18.51 -8.28 28.58
C GLY A 659 18.62 -8.33 30.11
N PHE A 660 19.80 -8.05 30.65
CA PHE A 660 20.11 -8.00 32.07
C PHE A 660 20.66 -6.63 32.47
N ILE A 661 20.85 -6.40 33.77
CA ILE A 661 21.42 -5.16 34.32
C ILE A 661 22.79 -4.89 33.66
N ASP A 662 22.83 -3.89 32.79
CA ASP A 662 24.01 -3.42 32.05
C ASP A 662 24.79 -4.48 31.26
N ARG A 663 24.16 -5.61 30.91
CA ARG A 663 24.77 -6.66 30.08
C ARG A 663 23.74 -7.43 29.26
N THR A 664 24.20 -8.10 28.23
CA THR A 664 23.37 -8.90 27.32
C THR A 664 23.05 -10.28 27.89
N LEU A 665 24.07 -10.99 28.40
CA LEU A 665 23.96 -12.30 29.04
C LEU A 665 24.81 -12.35 30.33
N PRO A 666 24.48 -13.23 31.30
CA PRO A 666 25.25 -13.37 32.54
C PRO A 666 26.70 -13.83 32.33
N HIS A 667 26.98 -14.50 31.21
CA HIS A 667 28.32 -14.96 30.82
C HIS A 667 29.30 -13.84 30.50
N PHE A 668 28.81 -12.62 30.25
CA PHE A 668 29.65 -11.47 29.96
C PHE A 668 29.77 -10.54 31.18
N PRO A 669 30.91 -9.84 31.33
CA PRO A 669 31.08 -8.82 32.35
C PRO A 669 30.04 -7.70 32.22
N ILE A 670 29.70 -7.09 33.35
CA ILE A 670 28.82 -5.91 33.41
C ILE A 670 29.45 -4.79 32.58
N ASN A 671 28.63 -4.05 31.83
CA ASN A 671 29.04 -2.98 30.91
C ASN A 671 29.94 -3.41 29.74
N SER A 672 30.06 -4.72 29.45
CA SER A 672 30.82 -5.17 28.28
C SER A 672 30.15 -4.75 26.96
N LYS A 673 30.93 -4.06 26.10
CA LYS A 673 30.51 -3.61 24.76
C LYS A 673 31.26 -4.31 23.62
N THR A 674 32.05 -5.33 23.96
CA THR A 674 32.82 -6.14 22.99
C THR A 674 31.92 -6.75 21.91
N PRO A 675 32.45 -7.04 20.71
CA PRO A 675 31.67 -7.65 19.62
C PRO A 675 30.97 -8.95 20.04
N ALA A 676 31.67 -9.88 20.68
CA ALA A 676 31.12 -11.17 21.13
C ALA A 676 29.98 -10.99 22.15
N ALA A 677 30.15 -10.09 23.12
CA ALA A 677 29.10 -9.80 24.10
C ALA A 677 27.84 -9.19 23.47
N LYS A 678 27.95 -8.62 22.27
CA LYS A 678 26.88 -7.88 21.59
C LYS A 678 26.37 -8.57 20.34
N GLY A 679 26.59 -9.88 20.23
CA GLY A 679 25.96 -10.72 19.20
C GLY A 679 26.73 -10.81 17.88
N PHE A 680 28.03 -10.55 17.87
CA PHE A 680 28.86 -10.91 16.72
C PHE A 680 29.19 -12.40 16.75
N VAL A 681 28.87 -13.10 15.66
CA VAL A 681 29.13 -14.54 15.50
C VAL A 681 30.33 -14.72 14.58
N ALA A 682 31.46 -15.15 15.15
CA ALA A 682 32.72 -15.34 14.44
C ALA A 682 32.80 -16.70 13.72
N ASN A 683 32.07 -17.68 14.23
CA ASN A 683 31.98 -19.01 13.66
C ASN A 683 31.05 -19.04 12.43
N SER A 684 31.29 -20.02 11.55
CA SER A 684 30.40 -20.35 10.44
C SER A 684 29.47 -21.50 10.82
N PHE A 685 28.48 -21.79 9.97
CA PHE A 685 27.63 -22.96 10.16
C PHE A 685 28.40 -24.28 10.06
N TYR A 686 29.46 -24.32 9.23
CA TYR A 686 30.35 -25.48 9.14
C TYR A 686 31.15 -25.71 10.42
N THR A 687 31.78 -24.65 10.98
CA THR A 687 32.58 -24.80 12.22
C THR A 687 31.71 -25.08 13.45
N GLY A 688 30.43 -24.68 13.41
CA GLY A 688 29.50 -24.80 14.53
C GLY A 688 29.51 -23.56 15.44
N LEU A 689 28.35 -23.23 15.99
CA LEU A 689 28.16 -22.04 16.84
C LEU A 689 28.40 -22.38 18.31
N THR A 690 29.04 -21.46 19.05
CA THR A 690 29.10 -21.55 20.52
C THR A 690 27.72 -21.31 21.14
N ALA A 691 27.51 -21.72 22.39
CA ALA A 691 26.22 -21.56 23.07
C ALA A 691 25.74 -20.09 23.13
N THR A 692 26.65 -19.14 23.37
CA THR A 692 26.33 -17.70 23.38
C THR A 692 26.01 -17.17 21.99
N GLU A 693 26.76 -17.59 20.96
CA GLU A 693 26.51 -17.21 19.57
C GLU A 693 25.20 -17.77 19.05
N PHE A 694 24.90 -19.04 19.38
CA PHE A 694 23.65 -19.69 19.04
C PHE A 694 22.45 -18.92 19.59
N PHE A 695 22.50 -18.52 20.87
CA PHE A 695 21.43 -17.72 21.48
C PHE A 695 21.21 -16.39 20.75
N PHE A 696 22.27 -15.65 20.43
CA PHE A 696 22.14 -14.39 19.68
C PHE A 696 21.63 -14.61 18.26
N HIS A 697 22.03 -15.69 17.61
CA HIS A 697 21.52 -16.07 16.29
C HIS A 697 20.03 -16.42 16.34
N THR A 698 19.58 -17.21 17.33
CA THR A 698 18.16 -17.52 17.54
C THR A 698 17.35 -16.26 17.80
N MET A 699 17.90 -15.29 18.56
CA MET A 699 17.22 -14.02 18.82
C MET A 699 16.96 -13.24 17.53
N GLY A 700 17.96 -13.11 16.66
CA GLY A 700 17.81 -12.47 15.35
C GLY A 700 16.85 -13.24 14.42
N GLY A 701 16.92 -14.57 14.41
CA GLY A 701 16.01 -15.40 13.63
C GLY A 701 14.54 -15.28 14.05
N ARG A 702 14.27 -15.27 15.37
CA ARG A 702 12.89 -15.17 15.89
C ARG A 702 12.24 -13.82 15.58
N GLU A 703 13.01 -12.73 15.60
CA GLU A 703 12.49 -11.41 15.21
C GLU A 703 11.96 -11.42 13.77
N GLY A 704 12.74 -11.95 12.82
CA GLY A 704 12.31 -12.06 11.41
C GLY A 704 11.04 -12.90 11.22
N LEU A 705 10.90 -14.00 11.96
CA LEU A 705 9.71 -14.86 11.91
C LEU A 705 8.46 -14.16 12.46
N VAL A 706 8.59 -13.53 13.63
CA VAL A 706 7.47 -12.80 14.26
C VAL A 706 7.02 -11.62 13.41
N ASP A 707 7.97 -10.90 12.82
CA ASP A 707 7.66 -9.75 11.97
C ASP A 707 6.87 -10.13 10.71
N THR A 708 7.22 -11.28 10.12
CA THR A 708 6.46 -11.86 9.00
C THR A 708 5.02 -12.18 9.40
N ALA A 709 4.81 -12.74 10.59
CA ALA A 709 3.47 -13.07 11.09
C ALA A 709 2.62 -11.83 11.43
N VAL A 710 3.22 -10.79 12.02
CA VAL A 710 2.48 -9.58 12.44
C VAL A 710 2.18 -8.68 11.24
N LYS A 711 3.16 -8.44 10.37
CA LYS A 711 3.02 -7.42 9.33
C LYS A 711 2.17 -7.86 8.14
N THR A 712 2.05 -9.17 7.88
CA THR A 712 1.15 -9.70 6.83
C THR A 712 -0.31 -9.30 7.06
N ALA A 713 -0.77 -9.29 8.31
CA ALA A 713 -2.11 -8.82 8.66
C ALA A 713 -2.29 -7.32 8.39
N GLU A 714 -1.28 -6.51 8.70
CA GLU A 714 -1.31 -5.06 8.50
C GLU A 714 -1.32 -4.68 7.01
N THR A 715 -0.45 -5.29 6.22
CA THR A 715 -0.37 -5.06 4.76
C THR A 715 -1.62 -5.54 4.05
N GLY A 716 -2.20 -6.66 4.47
CA GLY A 716 -3.47 -7.16 3.94
C GLY A 716 -4.63 -6.20 4.22
N TYR A 717 -4.69 -5.62 5.41
CA TYR A 717 -5.69 -4.59 5.73
C TYR A 717 -5.45 -3.30 4.92
N MET A 718 -4.19 -2.87 4.74
CA MET A 718 -3.84 -1.73 3.89
C MET A 718 -4.28 -1.93 2.43
N SER A 719 -3.96 -3.08 1.82
CA SER A 719 -4.35 -3.43 0.45
C SER A 719 -5.88 -3.42 0.29
N ARG A 720 -6.62 -3.99 1.25
CA ARG A 720 -8.10 -3.92 1.25
C ARG A 720 -8.62 -2.50 1.23
N ARG A 721 -8.00 -1.58 1.98
CA ARG A 721 -8.42 -0.16 2.04
C ARG A 721 -8.15 0.54 0.72
N LEU A 722 -6.98 0.32 0.13
CA LEU A 722 -6.64 0.84 -1.20
C LEU A 722 -7.64 0.36 -2.25
N MET A 723 -7.94 -0.95 -2.25
CA MET A 723 -8.93 -1.53 -3.18
C MET A 723 -10.29 -0.86 -3.04
N LYS A 724 -10.81 -0.69 -1.82
CA LYS A 724 -12.11 -0.03 -1.60
C LYS A 724 -12.12 1.45 -2.00
N GLY A 725 -10.98 2.13 -1.96
CA GLY A 725 -10.85 3.51 -2.43
C GLY A 725 -10.84 3.61 -3.96
N LEU A 726 -10.13 2.70 -4.64
CA LEU A 726 -9.81 2.78 -6.07
C LEU A 726 -10.68 1.89 -6.97
N GLU A 727 -11.49 0.96 -6.43
CA GLU A 727 -12.22 -0.06 -7.21
C GLU A 727 -13.16 0.49 -8.30
N ASP A 728 -13.65 1.72 -8.15
CA ASP A 728 -14.61 2.33 -9.10
C ASP A 728 -13.92 3.11 -10.24
N LEU A 729 -12.58 3.17 -10.27
CA LEU A 729 -11.87 3.94 -11.30
C LEU A 729 -11.60 3.09 -12.54
N SER A 730 -12.03 3.62 -13.69
CA SER A 730 -11.75 3.05 -15.02
C SER A 730 -11.48 4.13 -16.06
N VAL A 731 -10.86 3.69 -17.16
CA VAL A 731 -10.69 4.50 -18.37
C VAL A 731 -11.96 4.43 -19.20
N PHE A 732 -12.51 5.57 -19.60
CA PHE A 732 -13.66 5.67 -20.50
C PHE A 732 -13.20 5.77 -21.96
N TYR A 733 -14.13 5.60 -22.92
CA TYR A 733 -13.82 5.67 -24.36
C TYR A 733 -13.28 7.02 -24.83
N ASP A 734 -13.52 8.08 -24.08
CA ASP A 734 -12.94 9.40 -24.30
C ASP A 734 -11.52 9.56 -23.72
N GLN A 735 -10.89 8.46 -23.29
CA GLN A 735 -9.57 8.39 -22.67
C GLN A 735 -9.44 9.07 -21.30
N THR A 736 -10.57 9.49 -20.71
CA THR A 736 -10.59 10.06 -19.35
C THR A 736 -10.73 8.97 -18.30
N VAL A 737 -10.15 9.20 -17.12
CA VAL A 737 -10.33 8.33 -15.95
C VAL A 737 -11.43 8.89 -15.07
N ARG A 738 -12.48 8.10 -14.82
CA ARG A 738 -13.63 8.54 -14.03
C ARG A 738 -13.95 7.58 -12.90
N ASN A 739 -14.66 8.11 -11.91
CA ASN A 739 -15.31 7.30 -10.88
C ASN A 739 -16.73 6.85 -11.32
N ALA A 740 -17.36 5.99 -10.52
CA ALA A 740 -18.72 5.49 -10.78
C ALA A 740 -19.77 6.62 -10.93
N SER A 741 -19.61 7.74 -10.23
CA SER A 741 -20.52 8.89 -10.34
C SER A 741 -20.27 9.77 -11.59
N GLY A 742 -19.35 9.38 -12.48
CA GLY A 742 -18.97 10.14 -13.67
C GLY A 742 -18.05 11.33 -13.42
N GLY A 743 -17.55 11.50 -12.19
CA GLY A 743 -16.55 12.51 -11.84
C GLY A 743 -15.17 12.15 -12.39
N ILE A 744 -14.57 13.09 -13.11
CA ILE A 744 -13.22 12.93 -13.70
C ILE A 744 -12.17 13.04 -12.61
N VAL A 745 -11.26 12.06 -12.57
CA VAL A 745 -10.07 12.07 -11.69
C VAL A 745 -8.82 12.43 -12.48
N GLN A 746 -8.66 11.88 -13.68
CA GLN A 746 -7.59 12.26 -14.62
C GLN A 746 -8.18 12.49 -16.02
N PHE A 747 -7.67 13.48 -16.74
CA PHE A 747 -8.03 13.72 -18.14
C PHE A 747 -7.41 12.69 -19.07
N VAL A 748 -6.18 12.28 -18.77
CA VAL A 748 -5.44 11.23 -19.46
C VAL A 748 -4.78 10.38 -18.40
N TYR A 749 -4.90 9.07 -18.50
CA TYR A 749 -4.29 8.16 -17.53
C TYR A 749 -2.77 8.36 -17.48
N GLY A 750 -2.22 8.65 -16.30
CA GLY A 750 -0.77 8.80 -16.12
C GLY A 750 -0.11 9.93 -16.91
N ASP A 751 -0.89 10.94 -17.33
CA ASP A 751 -0.52 12.05 -18.24
C ASP A 751 -0.12 11.63 -19.67
N ASP A 752 0.13 10.34 -19.95
CA ASP A 752 0.57 9.83 -21.25
C ASP A 752 -0.40 8.85 -21.94
N GLY A 753 -1.40 8.32 -21.21
CA GLY A 753 -2.45 7.43 -21.75
C GLY A 753 -1.95 6.02 -22.04
N MET A 754 -0.81 5.63 -21.46
CA MET A 754 -0.10 4.41 -21.80
C MET A 754 -0.31 3.29 -20.77
N ASP A 755 -0.32 2.04 -21.23
CA ASP A 755 -0.49 0.86 -20.39
C ASP A 755 0.83 0.42 -19.73
N PRO A 756 0.95 0.43 -18.38
CA PRO A 756 2.15 -0.01 -17.66
C PRO A 756 2.62 -1.41 -18.01
N VAL A 757 1.70 -2.32 -18.36
CA VAL A 757 2.01 -3.72 -18.70
C VAL A 757 2.85 -3.81 -19.98
N LYS A 758 2.61 -2.92 -20.94
CA LYS A 758 3.15 -2.98 -22.31
C LYS A 758 4.44 -2.13 -22.49
N MET A 759 5.02 -1.63 -21.41
CA MET A 759 6.20 -0.76 -21.43
C MET A 759 7.50 -1.56 -21.68
N GLU A 760 8.29 -1.17 -22.69
CA GLU A 760 9.55 -1.87 -23.03
C GLU A 760 10.81 -1.15 -22.49
N GLY A 761 10.73 0.16 -22.25
CA GLY A 761 11.89 1.00 -21.96
C GLY A 761 12.21 1.13 -20.48
N LYS A 762 13.49 1.39 -20.16
CA LYS A 762 13.90 1.74 -18.79
C LYS A 762 13.27 3.07 -18.38
N GLY A 763 12.67 3.11 -17.19
CA GLY A 763 12.04 4.31 -16.64
C GLY A 763 10.63 4.61 -17.18
N GLY A 764 9.89 3.60 -17.65
CA GLY A 764 8.50 3.75 -18.10
C GLY A 764 8.35 4.28 -19.53
N ASN A 765 9.43 4.29 -20.32
CA ASN A 765 9.36 4.66 -21.73
C ASN A 765 8.62 3.58 -22.54
N PRO A 766 7.78 3.97 -23.52
CA PRO A 766 6.97 3.00 -24.26
C PRO A 766 7.83 2.07 -25.10
N LEU A 767 8.88 2.56 -25.76
CA LEU A 767 9.67 1.79 -26.74
C LEU A 767 11.17 1.78 -26.39
N ASN A 768 11.82 0.65 -26.64
CA ASN A 768 13.28 0.55 -26.68
C ASN A 768 13.79 0.72 -28.12
N LEU A 769 14.07 1.97 -28.51
CA LEU A 769 14.43 2.32 -29.88
C LEU A 769 15.71 1.62 -30.36
N ASP A 770 16.71 1.42 -29.49
CA ASP A 770 17.95 0.72 -29.85
C ASP A 770 17.71 -0.74 -30.23
N GLN A 771 16.90 -1.46 -29.44
CA GLN A 771 16.57 -2.86 -29.73
C GLN A 771 15.68 -3.00 -30.97
N LEU A 772 14.68 -2.13 -31.12
CA LEU A 772 13.83 -2.09 -32.31
C LEU A 772 14.65 -1.84 -33.57
N PHE A 773 15.60 -0.91 -33.51
CA PHE A 773 16.49 -0.64 -34.62
C PHE A 773 17.34 -1.86 -34.99
N MET A 774 17.97 -2.52 -34.00
CA MET A 774 18.73 -3.76 -34.25
C MET A 774 17.86 -4.86 -34.87
N LYS A 775 16.61 -5.00 -34.43
CA LYS A 775 15.66 -5.95 -35.02
C LYS A 775 15.36 -5.65 -36.48
N VAL A 776 15.15 -4.38 -36.82
CA VAL A 776 14.90 -3.97 -38.22
C VAL A 776 16.11 -4.23 -39.09
N MET A 777 17.32 -3.91 -38.60
CA MET A 777 18.58 -4.19 -39.30
C MET A 777 18.77 -5.70 -39.58
N ALA A 778 18.33 -6.57 -38.66
CA ALA A 778 18.37 -8.02 -38.85
C ALA A 778 17.29 -8.54 -39.81
N THR A 779 16.07 -8.01 -39.71
CA THR A 779 14.93 -8.44 -40.54
C THR A 779 15.11 -8.01 -41.99
N CYS A 780 15.69 -6.83 -42.20
CA CYS A 780 16.01 -6.25 -43.50
C CYS A 780 17.53 -6.04 -43.60
N PRO A 781 18.33 -7.10 -43.87
CA PRO A 781 19.76 -6.94 -44.06
C PRO A 781 20.02 -6.10 -45.32
N GLN A 782 21.01 -5.22 -45.26
CA GLN A 782 21.41 -4.40 -46.40
C GLN A 782 21.98 -5.31 -47.50
N ARG A 783 21.32 -5.33 -48.66
CA ARG A 783 21.81 -6.02 -49.86
C ARG A 783 22.33 -4.95 -50.83
N GLY A 784 23.64 -4.75 -50.90
CA GLY A 784 24.28 -3.77 -51.79
C GLY A 784 24.69 -2.43 -51.15
N HIS A 785 25.07 -1.45 -51.98
CA HIS A 785 25.69 -0.17 -51.58
C HIS A 785 24.70 0.99 -51.31
N GLU A 786 23.40 0.73 -51.18
CA GLU A 786 22.40 1.80 -51.02
C GLU A 786 22.29 2.29 -49.57
N THR A 787 23.10 3.30 -49.22
CA THR A 787 23.00 4.06 -47.97
C THR A 787 22.41 5.45 -48.22
N LEU A 788 21.51 5.90 -47.36
CA LEU A 788 20.98 7.27 -47.40
C LEU A 788 22.00 8.30 -46.91
N SER A 789 21.92 9.52 -47.45
CA SER A 789 22.64 10.68 -46.90
C SER A 789 22.02 11.14 -45.57
N PRO A 790 22.81 11.77 -44.67
CA PRO A 790 22.30 12.37 -43.43
C PRO A 790 21.07 13.27 -43.61
N GLU A 791 21.04 14.04 -44.70
CA GLU A 791 19.94 14.95 -45.03
C GLU A 791 18.68 14.19 -45.47
N ALA A 792 18.82 13.16 -46.30
CA ALA A 792 17.70 12.33 -46.75
C ALA A 792 17.05 11.58 -45.58
N ILE A 793 17.84 11.12 -44.59
CA ILE A 793 17.33 10.51 -43.35
C ILE A 793 16.46 11.50 -42.57
N SER A 794 16.90 12.75 -42.48
CA SER A 794 16.18 13.81 -41.77
C SER A 794 14.89 14.21 -42.49
N GLN A 795 14.92 14.28 -43.83
CA GLN A 795 13.75 14.56 -44.66
C GLN A 795 12.69 13.46 -44.52
N MET A 796 13.06 12.19 -44.70
CA MET A 796 12.13 11.07 -44.55
C MET A 796 11.49 11.00 -43.16
N LEU A 797 12.23 11.37 -42.10
CA LEU A 797 11.68 11.47 -40.75
C LEU A 797 10.63 12.58 -40.65
N ASN A 798 10.95 13.78 -41.13
CA ASN A 798 10.06 14.93 -41.06
C ASN A 798 8.78 14.71 -41.88
N ASP A 799 8.91 14.13 -43.08
CA ASP A 799 7.78 13.80 -43.95
C ASP A 799 6.82 12.85 -43.22
N LYS A 800 7.33 11.74 -42.66
CA LYS A 800 6.55 10.76 -41.90
C LYS A 800 5.91 11.32 -40.63
N LEU A 801 6.55 12.28 -39.95
CA LEU A 801 5.99 12.94 -38.78
C LEU A 801 4.90 13.97 -39.14
N SER A 802 4.93 14.50 -40.36
CA SER A 802 3.98 15.50 -40.87
C SER A 802 2.73 14.90 -41.53
N GLU A 803 2.82 13.68 -42.08
CA GLU A 803 1.71 12.96 -42.76
C GLU A 803 0.53 12.57 -41.85
N GLN A 804 0.62 12.76 -40.53
CA GLN A 804 -0.40 12.26 -39.59
C GLN A 804 -1.43 13.32 -39.16
N ASP A 805 -2.70 13.01 -39.43
CA ASP A 805 -3.91 13.75 -39.07
C ASP A 805 -4.20 13.79 -37.54
N PRO A 806 -4.78 14.88 -37.02
CA PRO A 806 -5.19 15.02 -35.62
C PRO A 806 -6.41 14.17 -35.20
N SER A 807 -7.08 13.49 -36.13
CA SER A 807 -8.32 12.72 -35.88
C SER A 807 -8.10 11.31 -35.33
N ALA A 808 -6.88 10.76 -35.40
CA ALA A 808 -6.54 9.40 -34.94
C ALA A 808 -5.81 9.33 -33.59
N GLY A 809 -5.85 10.41 -32.79
CA GLY A 809 -5.12 10.48 -31.52
C GLY A 809 -3.60 10.50 -31.76
N GLY A 810 -3.12 11.60 -32.32
CA GLY A 810 -1.74 11.75 -32.81
C GLY A 810 -0.64 11.42 -31.78
N CYS A 811 0.57 11.15 -32.29
CA CYS A 811 1.74 10.90 -31.46
C CYS A 811 2.02 12.06 -30.49
N SER A 812 2.35 11.74 -29.22
CA SER A 812 2.72 12.77 -28.25
C SER A 812 3.97 13.53 -28.68
N ASP A 813 4.04 14.82 -28.38
CA ASP A 813 5.20 15.66 -28.73
C ASP A 813 6.49 15.12 -28.11
N ARG A 814 6.40 14.58 -26.89
CA ARG A 814 7.51 13.91 -26.20
C ARG A 814 8.04 12.70 -26.98
N PHE A 815 7.16 11.91 -27.59
CA PHE A 815 7.58 10.77 -28.41
C PHE A 815 8.26 11.23 -29.71
N LYS A 816 7.72 12.28 -30.35
CA LYS A 816 8.36 12.89 -31.54
C LYS A 816 9.77 13.39 -31.21
N GLU A 817 9.94 14.10 -30.09
CA GLU A 817 11.25 14.54 -29.61
C GLU A 817 12.22 13.38 -29.35
N LEU A 818 11.75 12.30 -28.73
CA LEU A 818 12.57 11.10 -28.49
C LEU A 818 13.04 10.45 -29.79
N LEU A 819 12.15 10.34 -30.78
CA LEU A 819 12.47 9.75 -32.09
C LEU A 819 13.46 10.64 -32.86
N THR A 820 13.24 11.95 -32.89
CA THR A 820 14.13 12.92 -33.53
C THR A 820 15.51 12.92 -32.87
N LYS A 821 15.57 12.86 -31.53
CA LYS A 821 16.84 12.76 -30.79
C LYS A 821 17.58 11.45 -31.09
N PHE A 822 16.86 10.34 -31.21
CA PHE A 822 17.45 9.05 -31.53
C PHE A 822 18.04 9.01 -32.95
N VAL A 823 17.26 9.42 -33.96
CA VAL A 823 17.70 9.49 -35.35
C VAL A 823 18.85 10.50 -35.49
N GLY A 824 18.77 11.64 -34.81
CA GLY A 824 19.85 12.63 -34.76
C GLY A 824 21.16 12.07 -34.18
N ASN A 825 21.11 11.22 -33.16
CA ASN A 825 22.30 10.55 -32.63
C ASN A 825 22.90 9.55 -33.64
N ARG A 826 22.05 8.84 -34.39
CA ARG A 826 22.51 7.91 -35.45
C ARG A 826 23.14 8.66 -36.62
N ILE A 827 22.59 9.81 -37.01
CA ILE A 827 23.18 10.71 -38.00
C ILE A 827 24.56 11.20 -37.54
N LYS A 828 24.70 11.61 -36.26
CA LYS A 828 26.01 11.99 -35.70
C LYS A 828 27.01 10.84 -35.76
N MET A 829 26.58 9.62 -35.47
CA MET A 829 27.42 8.43 -35.58
C MET A 829 27.88 8.19 -37.02
N LEU A 830 26.96 8.30 -37.99
CA LEU A 830 27.27 8.19 -39.43
C LEU A 830 28.30 9.25 -39.85
N ARG A 831 28.11 10.53 -39.48
CA ARG A 831 29.06 11.62 -39.76
C ARG A 831 30.42 11.36 -39.12
N ASN A 832 30.47 10.93 -37.86
CA ASN A 832 31.72 10.61 -37.17
C ASN A 832 32.47 9.46 -37.83
N THR A 833 31.78 8.40 -38.25
CA THR A 833 32.40 7.26 -38.97
C THR A 833 32.95 7.71 -40.31
N ARG A 834 32.21 8.54 -41.07
CA ARG A 834 32.65 9.08 -42.36
C ARG A 834 33.86 9.99 -42.19
N ARG A 835 33.85 10.88 -41.18
CA ARG A 835 34.99 11.71 -40.81
C ARG A 835 36.22 10.89 -40.43
N ALA A 836 36.03 9.82 -39.65
CA ALA A 836 37.12 8.93 -39.24
C ALA A 836 37.73 8.16 -40.42
N LEU A 837 36.95 7.91 -41.47
CA LEU A 837 37.38 7.26 -42.71
C LEU A 837 37.79 8.26 -43.80
N HIS A 838 37.93 9.55 -43.49
CA HIS A 838 38.27 10.62 -44.46
C HIS A 838 37.30 10.75 -45.66
N LEU A 839 36.04 10.35 -45.49
CA LEU A 839 34.98 10.49 -46.48
C LEU A 839 34.20 11.80 -46.27
N ASP A 840 33.56 12.32 -47.33
CA ASP A 840 32.69 13.49 -47.27
C ASP A 840 31.52 13.24 -46.29
N GLU A 841 31.27 14.18 -45.38
CA GLU A 841 30.31 14.02 -44.28
C GLU A 841 28.86 13.99 -44.78
N ASP A 842 28.53 14.77 -45.80
CA ASP A 842 27.14 15.01 -46.22
C ASP A 842 26.78 14.38 -47.58
N HIS A 843 27.76 14.11 -48.46
CA HIS A 843 27.53 13.48 -49.76
C HIS A 843 27.99 12.02 -49.81
N VAL A 844 27.10 11.13 -50.28
CA VAL A 844 27.44 9.75 -50.64
C VAL A 844 27.94 9.76 -52.08
N GLY A 845 29.26 9.74 -52.26
CA GLY A 845 29.91 9.60 -53.56
C GLY A 845 29.58 8.25 -54.18
N ARG A 846 29.57 8.16 -55.52
CA ARG A 846 29.22 6.91 -56.21
C ARG A 846 30.40 6.21 -56.87
N LYS A 847 31.65 6.73 -56.86
CA LYS A 847 32.68 6.16 -57.75
C LYS A 847 34.15 6.00 -57.33
N ASP A 848 34.72 6.60 -56.28
CA ASP A 848 36.21 6.52 -56.13
C ASP A 848 36.79 5.93 -54.81
N SER A 849 35.99 5.40 -53.88
CA SER A 849 36.49 4.71 -52.68
C SER A 849 35.60 3.52 -52.25
N SER A 850 35.50 2.50 -53.11
CA SER A 850 34.53 1.40 -52.99
C SER A 850 34.62 0.58 -51.69
N ILE A 851 35.82 0.46 -51.09
CA ILE A 851 36.04 -0.33 -49.87
C ILE A 851 35.72 0.49 -48.63
N GLU A 852 36.22 1.72 -48.53
CA GLU A 852 35.99 2.61 -47.38
C GLU A 852 34.52 3.01 -47.26
N GLU A 853 33.84 3.27 -48.38
CA GLU A 853 32.40 3.50 -48.41
C GLU A 853 31.62 2.24 -48.02
N CYS A 854 32.07 1.05 -48.42
CA CYS A 854 31.47 -0.22 -48.01
C CYS A 854 31.67 -0.48 -46.51
N VAL A 855 32.86 -0.17 -45.97
CA VAL A 855 33.15 -0.28 -44.54
C VAL A 855 32.32 0.72 -43.74
N ALA A 856 32.22 1.98 -44.20
CA ALA A 856 31.36 3.01 -43.59
C ALA A 856 29.88 2.59 -43.59
N ALA A 857 29.42 2.02 -44.72
CA ALA A 857 28.07 1.49 -44.88
C ALA A 857 27.81 0.28 -43.96
N ASN A 858 28.76 -0.64 -43.81
CA ASN A 858 28.62 -1.79 -42.93
C ASN A 858 28.64 -1.42 -41.43
N ILE A 859 29.38 -0.38 -41.05
CA ILE A 859 29.48 0.09 -39.66
C ILE A 859 28.25 0.89 -39.25
N SER A 860 27.82 1.84 -40.09
CA SER A 860 26.82 2.86 -39.70
C SER A 860 25.78 3.20 -40.77
N GLY A 861 25.84 2.56 -41.94
CA GLY A 861 24.92 2.81 -43.05
C GLY A 861 23.47 2.42 -42.73
N ILE A 862 22.55 3.25 -43.21
CA ILE A 862 21.10 3.03 -43.08
C ILE A 862 20.49 3.06 -44.48
N SER A 863 19.76 2.00 -44.84
CA SER A 863 19.00 1.96 -46.10
C SER A 863 17.61 2.60 -45.94
N ALA A 864 17.04 3.10 -47.03
CA ALA A 864 15.70 3.70 -47.04
C ALA A 864 14.62 2.73 -46.53
N LYS A 865 14.69 1.47 -46.95
CA LYS A 865 13.76 0.43 -46.52
C LYS A 865 13.86 0.13 -45.02
N GLN A 866 15.07 0.09 -44.46
CA GLN A 866 15.25 -0.10 -43.02
C GLN A 866 14.66 1.07 -42.23
N LEU A 867 14.92 2.31 -42.66
CA LEU A 867 14.38 3.49 -41.99
C LEU A 867 12.85 3.51 -42.05
N GLN A 868 12.25 3.24 -43.22
CA GLN A 868 10.80 3.17 -43.37
C GLN A 868 10.17 2.10 -42.47
N VAL A 869 10.68 0.86 -42.52
CA VAL A 869 10.17 -0.23 -41.67
C VAL A 869 10.35 0.10 -40.18
N PHE A 870 11.44 0.76 -39.81
CA PHE A 870 11.68 1.19 -38.43
C PHE A 870 10.64 2.22 -37.97
N LEU A 871 10.38 3.26 -38.76
CA LEU A 871 9.40 4.30 -38.43
C LEU A 871 7.99 3.71 -38.35
N ASP A 872 7.57 2.91 -39.34
CA ASP A 872 6.25 2.28 -39.37
C ASP A 872 6.08 1.31 -38.17
N THR A 873 7.13 0.55 -37.82
CA THR A 873 7.10 -0.34 -36.65
C THR A 873 7.02 0.44 -35.34
N CYS A 874 7.77 1.56 -35.22
CA CYS A 874 7.71 2.40 -34.02
C CYS A 874 6.32 2.99 -33.80
N LEU A 875 5.69 3.50 -34.87
CA LEU A 875 4.34 4.08 -34.81
C LEU A 875 3.30 3.01 -34.47
N SER A 876 3.29 1.89 -35.19
CA SER A 876 2.35 0.79 -34.94
C SER A 876 2.43 0.27 -33.50
N ARG A 877 3.66 0.08 -32.96
CA ARG A 877 3.86 -0.35 -31.58
C ARG A 877 3.53 0.71 -30.55
N TYR A 878 3.68 1.98 -30.87
CA TYR A 878 3.30 3.06 -29.98
C TYR A 878 1.77 3.07 -29.78
N HIS A 879 1.00 2.96 -30.85
CA HIS A 879 -0.46 2.91 -30.77
C HIS A 879 -1.00 1.66 -30.06
N SER A 880 -0.36 0.50 -30.22
CA SER A 880 -0.78 -0.73 -29.52
C SER A 880 -0.57 -0.69 -28.00
N LYS A 881 0.19 0.30 -27.49
CA LYS A 881 0.52 0.50 -26.07
C LYS A 881 -0.41 1.47 -25.36
N ILE A 882 -1.29 2.14 -26.10
CA ILE A 882 -2.33 2.98 -25.53
C ILE A 882 -3.23 2.08 -24.68
N ILE A 883 -3.63 2.60 -23.52
CA ILE A 883 -4.48 1.86 -22.61
C ILE A 883 -5.87 1.63 -23.21
N GLU A 884 -6.40 0.44 -23.00
CA GLU A 884 -7.71 0.06 -23.52
C GLU A 884 -8.83 0.69 -22.69
N ALA A 885 -9.85 1.22 -23.35
CA ALA A 885 -11.03 1.73 -22.69
C ALA A 885 -11.77 0.59 -21.96
N GLY A 886 -12.31 0.88 -20.78
CA GLY A 886 -12.93 -0.10 -19.89
C GLY A 886 -11.95 -0.73 -18.89
N ALA A 887 -10.64 -0.53 -19.05
CA ALA A 887 -9.63 -1.06 -18.13
C ALA A 887 -9.85 -0.58 -16.68
N SER A 888 -9.84 -1.51 -15.74
CA SER A 888 -10.04 -1.28 -14.30
C SER A 888 -8.74 -0.82 -13.61
N ILE A 889 -8.21 0.31 -14.08
CA ILE A 889 -6.90 0.85 -13.65
C ILE A 889 -6.81 1.13 -12.15
N GLY A 890 -7.93 1.39 -11.47
CA GLY A 890 -7.96 1.64 -10.04
C GLY A 890 -7.69 0.37 -9.23
N ALA A 891 -8.31 -0.74 -9.61
CA ALA A 891 -8.07 -2.04 -9.00
C ALA A 891 -6.60 -2.48 -9.21
N ILE A 892 -6.10 -2.30 -10.43
CA ILE A 892 -4.72 -2.63 -10.80
C ILE A 892 -3.73 -1.77 -10.00
N GLY A 893 -3.95 -0.46 -9.92
CA GLY A 893 -3.10 0.46 -9.16
C GLY A 893 -3.12 0.16 -7.66
N ALA A 894 -4.29 -0.18 -7.10
CA ALA A 894 -4.42 -0.55 -5.69
C ALA A 894 -3.59 -1.79 -5.34
N GLN A 895 -3.64 -2.82 -6.19
CA GLN A 895 -2.86 -4.03 -6.00
C GLN A 895 -1.37 -3.79 -6.22
N SER A 896 -1.02 -3.03 -7.26
CA SER A 896 0.38 -2.71 -7.60
C SER A 896 1.11 -1.93 -6.49
N ILE A 897 0.39 -1.17 -5.67
CA ILE A 897 0.93 -0.48 -4.48
C ILE A 897 0.83 -1.35 -3.22
N GLY A 898 -0.25 -2.12 -3.08
CA GLY A 898 -0.54 -2.93 -1.90
C GLY A 898 0.33 -4.19 -1.76
N GLU A 899 0.54 -4.92 -2.86
CA GLU A 899 1.30 -6.18 -2.90
C GLU A 899 2.78 -5.99 -2.56
N PRO A 900 3.51 -5.00 -3.10
CA PRO A 900 4.90 -4.76 -2.71
C PRO A 900 5.07 -4.37 -1.24
N GLY A 901 3.99 -3.87 -0.60
CA GLY A 901 3.96 -3.61 0.83
C GLY A 901 4.31 -4.85 1.66
N THR A 902 3.89 -6.06 1.27
CA THR A 902 4.25 -7.31 1.96
C THR A 902 5.73 -7.66 1.77
N GLN A 903 6.29 -7.40 0.59
CA GLN A 903 7.71 -7.67 0.33
C GLN A 903 8.64 -6.67 1.05
N MET A 904 8.15 -5.46 1.25
CA MET A 904 8.86 -4.36 1.92
C MET A 904 9.21 -4.70 3.36
N THR A 905 8.29 -5.37 4.07
CA THR A 905 8.45 -5.70 5.49
C THR A 905 9.64 -6.62 5.71
N LEU A 906 9.82 -7.61 4.83
CA LEU A 906 10.91 -8.57 4.85
C LEU A 906 12.26 -7.91 4.52
N LYS A 907 12.31 -7.03 3.52
CA LYS A 907 13.57 -6.42 3.05
C LYS A 907 14.12 -5.30 3.93
N THR A 908 13.25 -4.52 4.58
CA THR A 908 13.68 -3.36 5.39
C THR A 908 14.64 -3.78 6.51
N PHE A 909 14.51 -5.02 7.01
CA PHE A 909 15.36 -5.56 8.07
C PHE A 909 16.75 -6.00 7.62
N HIS A 910 16.90 -6.60 6.43
CA HIS A 910 18.21 -7.04 5.92
C HIS A 910 19.19 -5.88 5.73
N PHE A 911 18.69 -4.66 5.52
CA PHE A 911 19.51 -3.45 5.34
C PHE A 911 19.61 -2.56 6.58
N ALA A 912 18.73 -2.74 7.59
CA ALA A 912 18.73 -1.94 8.81
C ALA A 912 20.05 -2.04 9.61
N GLY A 913 20.78 -3.16 9.49
CA GLY A 913 22.07 -3.37 10.15
C GLY A 913 23.26 -2.66 9.52
N VAL A 914 23.13 -2.13 8.28
CA VAL A 914 24.27 -1.59 7.50
C VAL A 914 24.36 -0.06 7.54
N ALA A 915 23.23 0.64 7.76
CA ALA A 915 23.13 2.09 7.62
C ALA A 915 23.29 2.89 8.94
N SER A 916 24.21 2.47 9.82
CA SER A 916 24.44 3.14 11.12
C SER A 916 25.29 4.42 11.05
N MET A 917 25.24 5.18 9.96
CA MET A 917 26.04 6.41 9.81
C MET A 917 25.12 7.56 9.40
N SER A 918 24.92 8.52 10.32
CA SER A 918 24.20 9.82 10.23
C SER A 918 22.70 9.85 10.59
N ILE A 919 22.18 11.06 10.87
CA ILE A 919 20.77 11.37 11.28
C ILE A 919 19.71 10.73 10.39
N LEU A 920 20.07 10.40 9.14
CA LEU A 920 19.28 9.58 8.23
C LEU A 920 18.79 8.26 8.86
N SER A 921 19.45 7.75 9.92
CA SER A 921 19.00 6.55 10.65
C SER A 921 17.69 6.73 11.40
N VAL A 922 17.32 7.95 11.84
CA VAL A 922 15.99 8.22 12.42
C VAL A 922 14.93 8.19 11.32
N LEU A 923 15.30 8.57 10.09
CA LEU A 923 14.51 8.42 8.87
C LEU A 923 14.21 6.94 8.56
N TYR A 924 15.19 6.04 8.75
CA TYR A 924 15.01 4.60 8.54
C TYR A 924 14.04 3.92 9.51
N VAL A 925 13.78 4.49 10.70
CA VAL A 925 12.83 3.90 11.66
C VAL A 925 11.38 4.01 11.16
N THR A 926 11.08 4.98 10.29
CA THR A 926 9.73 5.17 9.74
C THR A 926 9.59 4.67 8.31
N LEU A 927 10.69 4.53 7.55
CA LEU A 927 10.68 3.96 6.19
C LEU A 927 10.04 2.57 6.14
N GLY A 928 9.42 2.25 5.01
CA GLY A 928 8.70 1.00 4.82
C GLY A 928 7.18 1.18 4.84
N VAL A 929 6.48 0.12 5.27
CA VAL A 929 5.01 0.10 5.39
C VAL A 929 4.46 1.17 6.34
N PRO A 930 5.07 1.47 7.51
CA PRO A 930 4.58 2.54 8.39
C PRO A 930 4.53 3.90 7.71
N ARG A 931 5.56 4.27 6.93
CA ARG A 931 5.57 5.51 6.14
C ARG A 931 4.46 5.55 5.11
N ILE A 932 4.31 4.48 4.32
CA ILE A 932 3.23 4.37 3.33
C ILE A 932 1.86 4.52 4.01
N LYS A 933 1.68 3.92 5.18
CA LYS A 933 0.45 4.05 5.98
C LYS A 933 0.23 5.50 6.45
N GLU A 934 1.26 6.23 6.88
CA GLU A 934 1.15 7.65 7.23
C GLU A 934 0.70 8.51 6.04
N ILE A 935 1.30 8.27 4.86
CA ILE A 935 0.98 8.97 3.60
C ILE A 935 -0.46 8.68 3.17
N ILE A 936 -0.83 7.40 3.03
CA ILE A 936 -2.18 6.98 2.60
C ILE A 936 -3.25 7.45 3.59
N ASN A 937 -2.95 7.50 4.89
CA ASN A 937 -3.88 7.99 5.89
C ASN A 937 -4.02 9.53 5.89
N ALA A 938 -3.16 10.25 5.15
CA ALA A 938 -3.02 11.71 5.22
C ALA A 938 -2.90 12.17 6.69
N ALA A 939 -1.97 11.56 7.42
CA ALA A 939 -1.82 11.80 8.86
C ALA A 939 -1.48 13.27 9.15
N LYS A 940 -2.21 13.88 10.11
CA LYS A 940 -1.96 15.27 10.53
C LYS A 940 -0.71 15.45 11.39
N LYS A 941 -0.23 14.36 11.99
CA LYS A 941 1.00 14.29 12.77
C LYS A 941 1.75 13.06 12.32
N ILE A 942 2.97 13.26 11.84
CA ILE A 942 3.87 12.18 11.42
C ILE A 942 4.95 11.98 12.48
N SER A 943 5.51 10.78 12.53
CA SER A 943 6.47 10.41 13.57
C SER A 943 7.81 11.15 13.44
N THR A 944 8.28 11.38 12.19
CA THR A 944 9.57 12.02 11.90
C THR A 944 9.41 13.08 10.78
N PRO A 945 8.94 14.30 11.11
CA PRO A 945 8.81 15.38 10.14
C PRO A 945 10.17 16.00 9.81
N ILE A 946 10.53 16.00 8.52
CA ILE A 946 11.84 16.45 8.04
C ILE A 946 11.64 17.38 6.85
N ILE A 947 12.26 18.55 6.97
CA ILE A 947 12.35 19.56 5.92
C ILE A 947 13.79 19.55 5.40
N THR A 948 13.94 19.28 4.11
CA THR A 948 15.22 19.36 3.40
C THR A 948 15.35 20.77 2.86
N ALA A 949 16.06 21.63 3.60
CA ALA A 949 16.31 23.02 3.24
C ALA A 949 17.59 23.11 2.42
N GLU A 950 17.47 23.63 1.21
CA GLU A 950 18.62 23.91 0.35
C GLU A 950 19.21 25.29 0.71
N LEU A 951 20.53 25.42 0.67
CA LEU A 951 21.23 26.64 1.05
C LEU A 951 21.52 27.49 -0.19
N LEU A 952 21.47 28.82 -0.05
CA LEU A 952 21.84 29.75 -1.13
C LEU A 952 23.33 29.63 -1.52
N SER A 953 24.22 29.53 -0.53
CA SER A 953 25.63 29.16 -0.73
C SER A 953 25.86 27.76 -0.18
N GLY A 954 25.90 26.78 -1.09
CA GLY A 954 26.01 25.36 -0.73
C GLY A 954 27.45 24.84 -0.62
N GLN A 955 28.48 25.62 -0.95
CA GLN A 955 29.87 25.13 -0.93
C GLN A 955 30.53 25.25 0.45
N ASP A 956 30.10 26.22 1.26
CA ASP A 956 30.69 26.51 2.57
C ASP A 956 29.94 25.85 3.73
N GLU A 957 30.63 24.99 4.50
CA GLU A 957 30.07 24.38 5.70
C GLU A 957 29.76 25.42 6.80
N SER A 958 30.60 26.45 6.92
CA SER A 958 30.44 27.52 7.91
C SER A 958 29.13 28.30 7.72
N PHE A 959 28.75 28.52 6.46
CA PHE A 959 27.48 29.15 6.10
C PHE A 959 26.30 28.28 6.51
N GLY A 960 26.37 26.97 6.24
CA GLY A 960 25.37 26.00 6.69
C GLY A 960 25.20 25.98 8.21
N VAL A 961 26.30 26.10 8.97
CA VAL A 961 26.25 26.21 10.44
C VAL A 961 25.60 27.53 10.89
N LYS A 962 25.84 28.64 10.20
CA LYS A 962 25.19 29.93 10.50
C LYS A 962 23.67 29.86 10.30
N VAL A 963 23.23 29.32 9.16
CA VAL A 963 21.80 29.13 8.85
C VAL A 963 21.15 28.15 9.82
N LYS A 964 21.83 27.05 10.16
CA LYS A 964 21.40 26.08 11.18
C LYS A 964 21.02 26.78 12.50
N ARG A 965 21.89 27.65 13.02
CA ARG A 965 21.72 28.34 14.31
C ARG A 965 20.55 29.32 14.33
N CYS A 966 20.11 29.81 13.16
CA CYS A 966 18.94 30.67 13.05
C CYS A 966 17.63 29.87 13.12
N ILE A 967 17.63 28.63 12.64
CA ILE A 967 16.44 27.79 12.50
C ILE A 967 16.20 26.94 13.75
N GLU A 968 17.27 26.36 14.29
CA GLU A 968 17.23 25.48 15.47
C GLU A 968 16.70 26.23 16.71
N LYS A 969 15.74 25.63 17.44
CA LYS A 969 15.20 26.25 18.64
C LYS A 969 16.26 26.29 19.74
N VAL A 970 16.43 27.45 20.36
CA VAL A 970 17.32 27.65 21.49
C VAL A 970 16.47 28.01 22.70
N VAL A 971 16.60 27.22 23.77
CA VAL A 971 15.86 27.45 25.02
C VAL A 971 16.70 28.23 26.02
N LEU A 972 16.03 29.01 26.88
CA LEU A 972 16.71 29.83 27.89
C LEU A 972 17.59 28.99 28.83
N GLY A 973 17.20 27.75 29.11
CA GLY A 973 18.00 26.83 29.94
C GLY A 973 19.38 26.49 29.36
N GLU A 974 19.57 26.54 28.04
CA GLU A 974 20.86 26.25 27.39
C GLU A 974 21.81 27.45 27.40
N VAL A 975 21.24 28.64 27.49
CA VAL A 975 21.94 29.94 27.40
C VAL A 975 22.17 30.56 28.78
N ALA A 976 21.33 30.24 29.76
CA ALA A 976 21.43 30.78 31.12
C ALA A 976 22.54 30.07 31.92
N ALA A 977 23.50 30.85 32.43
CA ALA A 977 24.46 30.38 33.43
C ALA A 977 23.78 29.98 34.74
N ALA A 978 22.75 30.74 35.16
CA ALA A 978 21.99 30.43 36.37
C ALA A 978 20.61 31.10 36.39
N ILE A 979 19.62 30.39 36.95
CA ILE A 979 18.29 30.91 37.28
C ILE A 979 18.08 30.74 38.79
N LYS A 980 18.13 31.85 39.54
CA LYS A 980 18.11 31.87 41.01
C LYS A 980 16.88 32.61 41.53
N ILE A 981 16.27 32.08 42.60
CA ILE A 981 15.26 32.81 43.37
C ILE A 981 16.02 33.61 44.43
N VAL A 982 15.75 34.92 44.50
CA VAL A 982 16.35 35.82 45.48
C VAL A 982 15.25 36.35 46.38
N LEU A 983 15.28 35.90 47.64
CA LEU A 983 14.39 36.35 48.70
C LEU A 983 15.14 37.40 49.52
N LYS A 984 14.81 38.68 49.34
CA LYS A 984 15.31 39.79 50.17
C LYS A 984 14.13 40.40 50.93
N SER A 985 14.40 41.34 51.84
CA SER A 985 13.35 42.16 52.48
C SER A 985 12.56 43.00 51.47
N SER A 986 13.18 43.34 50.33
CA SER A 986 12.51 43.85 49.13
C SER A 986 11.72 42.74 48.41
N GLN A 987 10.72 43.10 47.58
CA GLN A 987 9.92 42.13 46.80
C GLN A 987 10.74 40.95 46.24
N PRO A 988 10.30 39.70 46.45
CA PRO A 988 11.04 38.51 46.00
C PRO A 988 11.02 38.44 44.48
N ASN A 989 12.18 38.10 43.90
CA ASN A 989 12.36 38.07 42.45
C ASN A 989 13.18 36.88 41.97
N LEU A 990 13.03 36.58 40.69
CA LEU A 990 13.84 35.61 39.95
C LEU A 990 14.93 36.35 39.20
N VAL A 991 16.18 35.93 39.38
CA VAL A 991 17.34 36.47 38.66
C VAL A 991 17.81 35.45 37.64
N VAL A 992 17.81 35.85 36.37
CA VAL A 992 18.37 35.07 35.26
C VAL A 992 19.70 35.72 34.87
N LYS A 993 20.78 34.92 34.85
CA LYS A 993 22.10 35.32 34.37
C LYS A 993 22.42 34.55 33.10
N LEU A 994 22.69 35.24 32.00
CA LEU A 994 23.08 34.68 30.71
C LEU A 994 24.59 34.40 30.67
N ASP A 995 25.00 33.37 29.94
CA ASP A 995 26.40 33.01 29.71
C ASP A 995 26.86 33.56 28.35
N MET A 996 27.37 34.80 28.34
CA MET A 996 27.80 35.47 27.10
C MET A 996 28.95 34.74 26.40
N GLN A 997 29.87 34.12 27.16
CA GLN A 997 30.98 33.36 26.58
C GLN A 997 30.48 32.14 25.80
N ARG A 998 29.45 31.45 26.32
CA ARG A 998 28.83 30.32 25.64
C ARG A 998 28.05 30.76 24.40
N ILE A 999 27.34 31.89 24.46
CA ILE A 999 26.60 32.47 23.33
C ILE A 999 27.56 32.82 22.18
N GLU A 1000 28.68 33.48 22.49
CA GLU A 1000 29.70 33.86 21.51
C GLU A 1000 30.45 32.65 20.95
N ALA A 1001 30.87 31.70 21.81
CA ALA A 1001 31.55 30.48 21.37
C ALA A 1001 30.66 29.59 20.48
N GLN A 1002 29.35 29.59 20.74
CA GLN A 1002 28.35 28.92 19.90
C GLN A 1002 27.87 29.80 18.74
N GLY A 1003 28.41 31.02 18.60
CA GLY A 1003 28.12 32.00 17.54
C GLY A 1003 26.65 32.24 17.30
N TYR A 1004 25.87 32.40 18.36
CA TYR A 1004 24.50 32.89 18.31
C TYR A 1004 24.50 34.42 18.26
N GLU A 1005 24.39 35.00 17.07
CA GLU A 1005 24.32 36.46 16.91
C GLU A 1005 22.97 37.02 17.43
N GLY A 1006 22.98 38.06 18.26
CA GLY A 1006 21.76 38.81 18.65
C GLY A 1006 20.94 38.22 19.82
N ILE A 1007 21.54 37.43 20.71
CA ILE A 1007 20.91 37.02 21.98
C ILE A 1007 21.46 37.89 23.12
N ASN A 1008 20.66 38.87 23.56
CA ASN A 1008 20.98 39.77 24.68
C ASN A 1008 19.87 39.71 25.74
N ALA A 1009 20.07 40.33 26.91
CA ALA A 1009 19.01 40.42 27.93
C ALA A 1009 17.71 41.05 27.39
N ASP A 1010 17.79 42.03 26.49
CA ASP A 1010 16.62 42.67 25.89
C ASP A 1010 15.84 41.73 24.96
N SER A 1011 16.55 40.94 24.14
CA SER A 1011 15.90 39.95 23.27
C SER A 1011 15.24 38.84 24.11
N VAL A 1012 15.91 38.40 25.18
CA VAL A 1012 15.36 37.42 26.12
C VAL A 1012 14.12 37.98 26.84
N GLN A 1013 14.12 39.25 27.23
CA GLN A 1013 12.96 39.91 27.81
C GLN A 1013 11.75 39.85 26.87
N LEU A 1014 11.93 40.21 25.60
CA LEU A 1014 10.87 40.14 24.58
C LEU A 1014 10.36 38.70 24.41
N SER A 1015 11.27 37.72 24.36
CA SER A 1015 10.92 36.30 24.23
C SER A 1015 10.14 35.77 25.44
N ILE A 1016 10.42 36.25 26.66
CA ILE A 1016 9.67 35.90 27.88
C ILE A 1016 8.26 36.50 27.86
N ILE A 1017 8.12 37.76 27.45
CA ILE A 1017 6.82 38.46 27.39
C ILE A 1017 5.92 37.83 26.34
N ASN A 1018 6.46 37.51 25.16
CA ASN A 1018 5.72 36.89 24.07
C ASN A 1018 5.38 35.42 24.32
N TYR A 1019 5.90 34.82 25.40
CA TYR A 1019 5.66 33.41 25.71
C TYR A 1019 4.23 33.20 26.25
N PRO A 1020 3.34 32.47 25.53
CA PRO A 1020 1.91 32.44 25.84
C PRO A 1020 1.57 31.89 27.23
N LYS A 1021 2.42 30.99 27.76
CA LYS A 1021 2.14 30.29 29.02
C LYS A 1021 2.53 31.09 30.27
N LEU A 1022 3.39 32.10 30.12
CA LEU A 1022 3.91 32.86 31.27
C LEU A 1022 3.00 34.05 31.64
N LYS A 1023 2.18 34.55 30.71
CA LYS A 1023 1.24 35.68 30.90
C LYS A 1023 1.87 36.90 31.62
N LEU A 1024 3.18 37.08 31.53
CA LEU A 1024 3.89 38.19 32.17
C LEU A 1024 3.78 39.45 31.32
N LYS A 1025 3.60 40.61 31.97
CA LYS A 1025 3.61 41.93 31.32
C LYS A 1025 5.03 42.53 31.36
N SER A 1026 5.27 43.55 30.54
CA SER A 1026 6.57 44.26 30.49
C SER A 1026 7.01 44.83 31.85
N GLN A 1027 6.06 45.16 32.73
CA GLN A 1027 6.33 45.66 34.08
C GLN A 1027 6.99 44.62 35.01
N HIS A 1028 6.79 43.33 34.71
CA HIS A 1028 7.24 42.22 35.55
C HIS A 1028 8.66 41.76 35.22
N VAL A 1029 9.22 42.13 34.07
CA VAL A 1029 10.57 41.74 33.66
C VAL A 1029 11.42 42.99 33.52
N ARG A 1030 12.45 43.16 34.36
CA ARG A 1030 13.40 44.28 34.31
C ARG A 1030 14.79 43.79 33.91
N VAL A 1031 15.34 44.39 32.86
CA VAL A 1031 16.74 44.21 32.47
C VAL A 1031 17.62 45.06 33.39
N ILE A 1032 18.69 44.49 33.91
CA ILE A 1032 19.66 45.20 34.76
C ILE A 1032 20.93 45.50 33.98
N ASP A 1033 21.36 44.52 33.19
CA ASP A 1033 22.65 44.48 32.50
C ASP A 1033 22.50 43.59 31.26
N GLU A 1034 23.44 43.67 30.31
CA GLU A 1034 23.40 42.92 29.04
C GLU A 1034 23.24 41.40 29.24
N ALA A 1035 23.75 40.89 30.37
CA ALA A 1035 23.70 39.48 30.74
C ALA A 1035 22.73 39.16 31.88
N LYS A 1036 21.95 40.12 32.41
CA LYS A 1036 21.21 39.91 33.67
C LYS A 1036 19.80 40.50 33.69
N LEU A 1037 18.84 39.65 34.04
CA LEU A 1037 17.41 39.98 34.09
C LEU A 1037 16.82 39.69 35.48
N ARG A 1038 15.86 40.51 35.92
CA ARG A 1038 15.01 40.28 37.11
C ARG A 1038 13.55 40.12 36.70
N ILE A 1039 12.90 39.09 37.23
CA ILE A 1039 11.51 38.75 36.95
C ILE A 1039 10.73 38.76 38.26
N TYR A 1040 9.60 39.47 38.28
CA TYR A 1040 8.69 39.61 39.42
C TYR A 1040 7.39 38.82 39.16
N PRO A 1041 6.82 38.12 40.15
CA PRO A 1041 5.54 37.43 40.02
C PRO A 1041 4.35 38.40 39.96
N ASP A 1042 3.23 37.96 39.36
CA ASP A 1042 1.99 38.74 39.14
C ASP A 1042 1.06 38.70 40.37
N GLY A 1043 1.20 37.70 41.24
CA GLY A 1043 0.31 37.46 42.38
C GLY A 1043 0.53 38.38 43.58
N THR A 1044 -0.55 38.98 44.09
CA THR A 1044 -0.62 39.74 45.35
C THR A 1044 -0.75 38.85 46.60
N ASP A 1045 -1.12 37.57 46.44
CA ASP A 1045 -1.34 36.59 47.51
C ASP A 1045 -0.01 36.08 48.11
N ARG A 1046 0.34 36.49 49.33
CA ARG A 1046 1.54 36.06 50.07
C ARG A 1046 1.66 34.54 50.26
N SER A 1047 0.54 33.80 50.36
CA SER A 1047 0.53 32.34 50.57
C SER A 1047 0.84 31.53 49.30
N LYS A 1048 0.55 32.08 48.10
CA LYS A 1048 0.78 31.40 46.81
C LYS A 1048 2.07 31.84 46.12
N LEU A 1049 2.67 32.93 46.57
CA LEU A 1049 3.88 33.54 46.00
C LEU A 1049 5.06 32.57 45.85
N GLN A 1050 5.28 31.71 46.86
CA GLN A 1050 6.37 30.72 46.81
C GLN A 1050 6.11 29.65 45.75
N PHE A 1051 4.86 29.22 45.58
CA PHE A 1051 4.45 28.27 44.56
C PHE A 1051 4.59 28.88 43.16
N GLU A 1052 4.17 30.13 42.98
CA GLU A 1052 4.34 30.86 41.72
C GLU A 1052 5.81 31.05 41.34
N LEU A 1053 6.68 31.40 42.29
CA LEU A 1053 8.12 31.53 42.03
C LEU A 1053 8.76 30.19 41.65
N HIS A 1054 8.38 29.08 42.29
CA HIS A 1054 8.85 27.75 41.90
C HIS A 1054 8.30 27.31 40.54
N ASN A 1055 7.03 27.63 40.25
CA ASN A 1055 6.41 27.35 38.96
C ASN A 1055 7.13 28.14 37.84
N LEU A 1056 7.33 29.44 38.03
CA LEU A 1056 8.10 30.29 37.12
C LEU A 1056 9.53 29.76 36.94
N LYS A 1057 10.24 29.39 38.01
CA LYS A 1057 11.57 28.78 37.92
C LYS A 1057 11.58 27.49 37.09
N SER A 1058 10.52 26.69 37.15
CA SER A 1058 10.39 25.46 36.35
C SER A 1058 10.05 25.72 34.87
N MET A 1059 9.39 26.84 34.58
CA MET A 1059 8.90 27.21 33.25
C MET A 1059 9.90 28.05 32.47
N LEU A 1060 10.66 28.94 33.14
CA LEU A 1060 11.65 29.83 32.51
C LEU A 1060 12.70 29.09 31.66
N PRO A 1061 13.29 27.95 32.08
CA PRO A 1061 14.24 27.21 31.26
C PRO A 1061 13.66 26.75 29.91
N LYS A 1062 12.33 26.60 29.81
CA LYS A 1062 11.62 26.11 28.61
C LYS A 1062 11.22 27.24 27.65
N VAL A 1063 11.48 28.49 28.00
CA VAL A 1063 11.20 29.64 27.14
C VAL A 1063 12.14 29.60 25.94
N ILE A 1064 11.59 29.77 24.75
CA ILE A 1064 12.35 29.78 23.50
C ILE A 1064 12.87 31.20 23.30
N VAL A 1065 14.18 31.35 23.23
CA VAL A 1065 14.85 32.66 23.10
C VAL A 1065 15.01 33.04 21.63
N LYS A 1066 15.43 32.08 20.79
CA LYS A 1066 15.65 32.24 19.35
C LYS A 1066 15.33 30.94 18.61
N GLY A 1067 15.03 31.01 17.32
CA GLY A 1067 14.74 29.86 16.46
C GLY A 1067 13.25 29.55 16.32
N ILE A 1068 12.94 28.54 15.52
CA ILE A 1068 11.55 28.17 15.20
C ILE A 1068 11.03 27.20 16.29
N PRO A 1069 9.92 27.51 16.99
CA PRO A 1069 9.44 26.70 18.12
C PRO A 1069 9.18 25.22 17.83
N THR A 1070 8.77 24.92 16.61
CA THR A 1070 8.39 23.59 16.13
C THR A 1070 9.57 22.75 15.65
N VAL A 1071 10.73 23.37 15.44
CA VAL A 1071 11.97 22.67 15.02
C VAL A 1071 12.66 22.12 16.25
N GLU A 1072 12.94 20.83 16.27
CA GLU A 1072 13.65 20.19 17.37
C GLU A 1072 15.16 20.24 17.20
N ARG A 1073 15.64 19.95 15.99
CA ARG A 1073 17.07 19.93 15.66
C ARG A 1073 17.29 20.21 14.19
N ALA A 1074 18.48 20.69 13.85
CA ALA A 1074 18.90 20.85 12.46
C ALA A 1074 20.33 20.33 12.23
N VAL A 1075 20.56 19.72 11.06
CA VAL A 1075 21.82 19.01 10.75
C VAL A 1075 22.31 19.43 9.37
N VAL A 1076 23.56 19.85 9.31
CA VAL A 1076 24.24 20.14 8.04
C VAL A 1076 24.67 18.80 7.43
N ASN A 1077 24.19 18.52 6.22
CA ASN A 1077 24.41 17.27 5.53
C ASN A 1077 25.18 17.50 4.22
N PRO A 1078 26.35 16.84 4.03
CA PRO A 1078 27.10 16.92 2.80
C PRO A 1078 26.46 16.04 1.72
N VAL A 1079 26.01 16.65 0.64
CA VAL A 1079 25.49 15.96 -0.55
C VAL A 1079 26.68 15.56 -1.42
N LYS A 1080 26.83 14.25 -1.63
CA LYS A 1080 27.90 13.69 -2.46
C LYS A 1080 27.43 13.51 -3.90
N GLY A 1081 28.28 13.92 -4.84
CA GLY A 1081 28.08 13.72 -6.28
C GLY A 1081 28.28 12.27 -6.74
N ARG A 1082 28.15 12.05 -8.05
CA ARG A 1082 28.37 10.73 -8.67
C ARG A 1082 29.79 10.19 -8.44
N ASP A 1083 30.77 11.08 -8.27
CA ASP A 1083 32.18 10.75 -8.02
C ASP A 1083 32.53 10.61 -6.53
N LYS A 1084 31.52 10.59 -5.65
CA LYS A 1084 31.66 10.57 -4.17
C LYS A 1084 32.36 11.80 -3.56
N THR A 1085 32.70 12.81 -4.37
CA THR A 1085 33.13 14.14 -3.93
C THR A 1085 31.97 14.91 -3.32
N ILE A 1086 32.25 15.78 -2.34
CA ILE A 1086 31.22 16.64 -1.74
C ILE A 1086 30.95 17.77 -2.72
N GLU A 1087 29.75 17.81 -3.31
CA GLU A 1087 29.38 18.85 -4.27
C GLU A 1087 28.73 20.06 -3.58
N ARG A 1088 27.95 19.82 -2.52
CA ARG A 1088 27.20 20.86 -1.80
C ARG A 1088 26.75 20.40 -0.41
N TYR A 1089 26.44 21.34 0.47
CA TYR A 1089 25.82 21.12 1.76
C TYR A 1089 24.34 21.52 1.72
N ASN A 1090 23.47 20.68 2.27
CA ASN A 1090 22.08 21.01 2.54
C ASN A 1090 21.79 20.90 4.04
N LEU A 1091 20.68 21.48 4.49
CA LEU A 1091 20.26 21.45 5.88
C LEU A 1091 19.05 20.52 6.04
N LEU A 1092 19.19 19.49 6.87
CA LEU A 1092 18.09 18.61 7.28
C LEU A 1092 17.53 19.14 8.60
N VAL A 1093 16.31 19.69 8.54
CA VAL A 1093 15.63 20.27 9.68
C VAL A 1093 14.56 19.29 10.16
N GLU A 1094 14.65 18.84 11.41
CA GLU A 1094 13.63 17.99 12.02
C GLU A 1094 12.63 18.83 12.79
N GLY A 1095 11.39 18.80 12.33
CA GLY A 1095 10.29 19.57 12.90
C GLY A 1095 9.25 19.94 11.85
N THR A 1096 8.26 20.68 12.32
CA THR A 1096 7.19 21.23 11.47
C THR A 1096 7.36 22.75 11.35
N ASN A 1097 6.50 23.40 10.59
CA ASN A 1097 6.50 24.82 10.18
C ASN A 1097 7.40 25.16 8.98
N LEU A 1098 7.07 24.60 7.83
CA LEU A 1098 7.71 24.84 6.54
C LEU A 1098 7.73 26.33 6.17
N LEU A 1099 6.65 27.06 6.42
CA LEU A 1099 6.56 28.50 6.08
C LEU A 1099 7.68 29.31 6.77
N ALA A 1100 7.93 29.04 8.04
CA ALA A 1100 8.98 29.73 8.79
C ALA A 1100 10.39 29.34 8.31
N VAL A 1101 10.59 28.10 7.85
CA VAL A 1101 11.88 27.65 7.28
C VAL A 1101 12.13 28.28 5.90
N LEU A 1102 11.10 28.40 5.07
CA LEU A 1102 11.20 29.07 3.76
C LEU A 1102 11.51 30.56 3.90
N GLY A 1103 11.02 31.21 4.96
CA GLY A 1103 11.33 32.60 5.28
C GLY A 1103 12.67 32.82 5.99
N ALA A 1104 13.43 31.76 6.30
CA ALA A 1104 14.68 31.88 7.04
C ALA A 1104 15.80 32.43 6.14
N PRO A 1105 16.60 33.39 6.61
CA PRO A 1105 17.69 33.97 5.81
C PRO A 1105 18.76 32.91 5.51
N GLY A 1106 19.13 32.78 4.24
CA GLY A 1106 20.14 31.82 3.77
C GLY A 1106 19.60 30.51 3.20
N VAL A 1107 18.29 30.27 3.29
CA VAL A 1107 17.60 29.13 2.70
C VAL A 1107 17.09 29.49 1.30
N ASP A 1108 17.28 28.59 0.33
CA ASP A 1108 16.67 28.66 -1.00
C ASP A 1108 15.24 28.10 -0.94
N ALA A 1109 14.27 29.00 -0.94
CA ALA A 1109 12.85 28.65 -0.87
C ALA A 1109 12.33 27.87 -2.09
N MET A 1110 12.97 28.01 -3.27
CA MET A 1110 12.49 27.37 -4.50
C MET A 1110 12.80 25.87 -4.56
N LYS A 1111 13.82 25.42 -3.84
CA LYS A 1111 14.29 24.02 -3.86
C LYS A 1111 14.04 23.27 -2.55
N THR A 1112 13.61 23.97 -1.50
CA THR A 1112 13.34 23.38 -0.19
C THR A 1112 12.11 22.48 -0.24
N LYS A 1113 12.21 21.29 0.37
CA LYS A 1113 11.15 20.26 0.36
C LYS A 1113 10.78 19.84 1.78
N SER A 1114 9.54 19.41 1.99
CA SER A 1114 9.08 18.80 3.24
C SER A 1114 8.44 17.46 2.97
N ASN A 1115 8.64 16.51 3.88
CA ASN A 1115 8.00 15.21 3.84
C ASN A 1115 6.56 15.24 4.42
N HIS A 1116 6.14 16.34 5.05
CA HIS A 1116 4.82 16.45 5.68
C HIS A 1116 3.77 16.97 4.68
N ILE A 1117 3.06 16.05 4.02
CA ILE A 1117 2.10 16.36 2.94
C ILE A 1117 1.02 17.38 3.35
N MET A 1118 0.42 17.23 4.55
CA MET A 1118 -0.64 18.15 4.99
C MET A 1118 -0.15 19.58 5.22
N GLU A 1119 1.14 19.74 5.52
CA GLU A 1119 1.76 21.04 5.71
C GLU A 1119 2.12 21.66 4.36
N VAL A 1120 2.61 20.85 3.42
CA VAL A 1120 2.80 21.26 2.03
C VAL A 1120 1.48 21.77 1.45
N ASN A 1121 0.36 21.08 1.68
CA ASN A 1121 -0.95 21.55 1.24
C ASN A 1121 -1.35 22.91 1.85
N GLN A 1122 -1.04 23.14 3.13
CA GLN A 1122 -1.35 24.40 3.81
C GLN A 1122 -0.49 25.57 3.35
N THR A 1123 0.73 25.31 2.88
CA THR A 1123 1.73 26.35 2.55
C THR A 1123 1.87 26.60 1.05
N LEU A 1124 1.92 25.54 0.24
CA LEU A 1124 2.16 25.60 -1.21
C LEU A 1124 0.92 25.24 -2.04
N GLY A 1125 -0.14 24.71 -1.41
CA GLY A 1125 -1.39 24.32 -2.07
C GLY A 1125 -1.46 22.87 -2.52
N ILE A 1126 -2.57 22.53 -3.19
CA ILE A 1126 -2.97 21.14 -3.45
C ILE A 1126 -2.08 20.43 -4.48
N GLU A 1127 -1.63 21.12 -5.54
CA GLU A 1127 -0.77 20.51 -6.57
C GLU A 1127 0.64 20.20 -6.06
N ALA A 1128 1.18 21.07 -5.20
CA ALA A 1128 2.44 20.79 -4.51
C ALA A 1128 2.30 19.57 -3.58
N ALA A 1129 1.15 19.44 -2.90
CA ALA A 1129 0.86 18.28 -2.06
C ALA A 1129 0.71 17.00 -2.89
N ARG A 1130 0.04 17.05 -4.05
CA ARG A 1130 -0.06 15.94 -5.01
C ARG A 1130 1.32 15.45 -5.42
N ARG A 1131 2.21 16.36 -5.84
CA ARG A 1131 3.59 16.02 -6.22
C ARG A 1131 4.38 15.42 -5.06
N SER A 1132 4.22 15.99 -3.85
CA SER A 1132 4.86 15.48 -2.63
C SER A 1132 4.42 14.04 -2.31
N ILE A 1133 3.14 13.69 -2.51
CA ILE A 1133 2.67 12.30 -2.34
C ILE A 1133 3.40 11.36 -3.30
N ILE A 1134 3.50 11.72 -4.58
CA ILE A 1134 4.16 10.89 -5.60
C ILE A 1134 5.64 10.68 -5.25
N ASP A 1135 6.36 11.77 -4.99
CA ASP A 1135 7.80 11.74 -4.70
C ASP A 1135 8.10 10.94 -3.41
N GLU A 1136 7.29 11.07 -2.36
CA GLU A 1136 7.47 10.35 -1.09
C GLU A 1136 7.17 8.85 -1.20
N ILE A 1137 6.13 8.47 -1.95
CA ILE A 1137 5.80 7.06 -2.20
C ILE A 1137 6.91 6.43 -3.04
N GLN A 1138 7.33 7.10 -4.12
CA GLN A 1138 8.41 6.65 -4.99
C GLN A 1138 9.71 6.46 -4.19
N TYR A 1139 10.09 7.46 -3.37
CA TYR A 1139 11.28 7.38 -2.52
C TYR A 1139 11.24 6.18 -1.56
N THR A 1140 10.07 5.90 -0.97
CA THR A 1140 9.91 4.77 -0.03
C THR A 1140 9.99 3.40 -0.72
N PHE A 1141 9.56 3.28 -1.98
CA PHE A 1141 9.68 2.03 -2.74
C PHE A 1141 11.10 1.84 -3.31
N GLU A 1142 11.70 2.90 -3.85
CA GLU A 1142 13.06 2.87 -4.40
C GLU A 1142 14.12 2.56 -3.34
N SER A 1143 13.98 3.10 -2.12
CA SER A 1143 14.88 2.79 -1.00
C SER A 1143 14.93 1.29 -0.68
N ASN A 1144 13.89 0.56 -1.04
CA ASN A 1144 13.72 -0.86 -0.75
C ASN A 1144 13.96 -1.73 -2.01
N ASN A 1145 14.54 -1.15 -3.08
CA ASN A 1145 14.78 -1.80 -4.37
C ASN A 1145 13.50 -2.41 -4.96
N MET A 1146 12.38 -1.70 -4.87
CA MET A 1146 11.13 -2.08 -5.53
C MET A 1146 10.77 -1.04 -6.57
N ILE A 1147 10.55 -1.51 -7.79
CA ILE A 1147 10.22 -0.67 -8.93
C ILE A 1147 8.70 -0.77 -9.12
N ILE A 1148 8.01 0.37 -9.08
CA ILE A 1148 6.59 0.50 -9.41
C ILE A 1148 6.50 1.54 -10.51
N ASP A 1149 5.65 1.30 -11.50
CA ASP A 1149 5.41 2.30 -12.53
C ASP A 1149 4.80 3.58 -11.94
N LEU A 1150 5.26 4.73 -12.43
CA LEU A 1150 4.87 6.04 -11.91
C LEU A 1150 3.35 6.29 -12.02
N ARG A 1151 2.71 5.74 -13.06
CA ARG A 1151 1.29 5.99 -13.36
C ARG A 1151 0.36 5.51 -12.25
N HIS A 1152 0.70 4.42 -11.58
CA HIS A 1152 -0.07 3.92 -10.42
C HIS A 1152 -0.01 4.86 -9.23
N MET A 1153 1.18 5.44 -8.96
CA MET A 1153 1.37 6.41 -7.89
C MET A 1153 0.69 7.75 -8.19
N MET A 1154 0.73 8.17 -9.46
CA MET A 1154 0.00 9.36 -9.94
C MET A 1154 -1.49 9.21 -9.74
N LEU A 1155 -2.07 8.09 -10.17
CA LEU A 1155 -3.50 7.79 -9.99
C LEU A 1155 -3.93 7.85 -8.52
N LEU A 1156 -3.12 7.27 -7.63
CA LEU A 1156 -3.37 7.31 -6.19
C LEU A 1156 -3.34 8.75 -5.65
N ALA A 1157 -2.34 9.54 -6.04
CA ALA A 1157 -2.22 10.94 -5.63
C ALA A 1157 -3.42 11.76 -6.14
N ASP A 1158 -3.83 11.56 -7.39
CA ASP A 1158 -4.97 12.24 -8.01
C ASP A 1158 -6.29 11.91 -7.30
N LEU A 1159 -6.53 10.64 -6.96
CA LEU A 1159 -7.69 10.27 -6.15
C LEU A 1159 -7.68 10.96 -4.77
N MET A 1160 -6.50 11.15 -4.18
CA MET A 1160 -6.38 11.83 -2.88
C MET A 1160 -6.58 13.34 -2.98
N THR A 1161 -6.46 13.97 -4.15
CA THR A 1161 -6.46 15.43 -4.32
C THR A 1161 -7.57 16.01 -5.20
N TYR A 1162 -8.28 15.22 -6.02
CA TYR A 1162 -9.25 15.73 -7.02
C TYR A 1162 -10.42 16.56 -6.44
N LYS A 1163 -10.73 16.41 -5.15
CA LYS A 1163 -11.76 17.21 -4.45
C LYS A 1163 -11.27 18.57 -3.94
N GLY A 1164 -9.99 18.91 -4.14
CA GLY A 1164 -9.38 20.17 -3.68
C GLY A 1164 -8.89 20.17 -2.23
N GLU A 1165 -8.99 19.05 -1.52
CA GLU A 1165 -8.35 18.82 -0.22
C GLU A 1165 -7.67 17.44 -0.22
N VAL A 1166 -6.60 17.27 0.56
CA VAL A 1166 -5.91 15.97 0.69
C VAL A 1166 -6.76 15.03 1.54
N LEU A 1167 -7.35 14.02 0.90
CA LEU A 1167 -8.18 13.00 1.53
C LEU A 1167 -7.42 11.68 1.68
N GLY A 1168 -7.16 11.26 2.91
CA GLY A 1168 -6.57 9.95 3.17
C GLY A 1168 -7.56 8.80 2.95
N ILE A 1169 -7.09 7.61 2.58
CA ILE A 1169 -7.90 6.40 2.29
C ILE A 1169 -8.35 5.71 3.59
N THR A 1170 -8.77 6.51 4.56
CA THR A 1170 -9.38 6.09 5.82
C THR A 1170 -10.89 6.02 5.65
N ARG A 1171 -11.60 5.41 6.61
CA ARG A 1171 -13.08 5.44 6.63
C ARG A 1171 -13.66 6.84 6.47
N TYR A 1172 -12.99 7.86 7.01
CA TYR A 1172 -13.45 9.24 6.93
C TYR A 1172 -13.20 9.88 5.56
N GLY A 1173 -12.07 9.57 4.92
CA GLY A 1173 -11.78 10.09 3.59
C GLY A 1173 -12.56 9.38 2.50
N ILE A 1174 -12.72 8.05 2.57
CA ILE A 1174 -13.55 7.30 1.61
C ILE A 1174 -15.01 7.77 1.70
N ALA A 1175 -15.53 8.02 2.90
CA ALA A 1175 -16.86 8.59 3.09
C ALA A 1175 -17.05 9.97 2.45
N LYS A 1176 -15.96 10.74 2.25
CA LYS A 1176 -15.94 12.01 1.53
C LYS A 1176 -15.80 11.86 0.00
N MET A 1177 -15.08 10.83 -0.45
CA MET A 1177 -14.87 10.57 -1.88
C MET A 1177 -16.12 9.98 -2.53
N LYS A 1178 -16.73 9.00 -1.86
CA LYS A 1178 -17.82 8.19 -2.41
C LYS A 1178 -19.15 8.47 -1.70
N SER A 1179 -20.24 8.47 -2.47
CA SER A 1179 -21.60 8.77 -2.00
C SER A 1179 -22.42 7.52 -1.64
N SER A 1180 -22.12 6.36 -2.25
CA SER A 1180 -22.88 5.11 -2.05
C SER A 1180 -22.88 4.65 -0.59
N VAL A 1181 -24.04 4.24 -0.10
CA VAL A 1181 -24.24 3.79 1.29
C VAL A 1181 -23.83 2.33 1.44
N LEU A 1182 -24.18 1.48 0.47
CA LEU A 1182 -23.88 0.05 0.53
C LEU A 1182 -22.38 -0.23 0.48
N MET A 1183 -21.65 0.51 -0.35
CA MET A 1183 -20.19 0.43 -0.40
C MET A 1183 -19.58 0.84 0.95
N LEU A 1184 -20.00 1.96 1.54
CA LEU A 1184 -19.52 2.40 2.85
C LEU A 1184 -19.86 1.39 3.95
N ALA A 1185 -21.06 0.82 3.91
CA ALA A 1185 -21.48 -0.20 4.84
C ALA A 1185 -20.61 -1.46 4.74
N SER A 1186 -20.24 -1.89 3.52
CA SER A 1186 -19.36 -3.06 3.31
C SER A 1186 -17.93 -2.85 3.84
N PHE A 1187 -17.49 -1.60 3.97
CA PHE A 1187 -16.12 -1.26 4.35
C PHE A 1187 -15.89 -1.36 5.85
N GLU A 1188 -16.49 -0.44 6.64
CA GLU A 1188 -16.39 -0.32 8.10
C GLU A 1188 -17.65 0.35 8.69
N LYS A 1189 -17.95 0.11 9.97
CA LYS A 1189 -19.08 0.73 10.70
C LYS A 1189 -20.45 0.59 9.98
N THR A 1190 -20.74 -0.62 9.49
CA THR A 1190 -21.97 -0.97 8.73
C THR A 1190 -23.24 -0.29 9.25
N SER A 1191 -23.57 -0.46 10.53
CA SER A 1191 -24.83 0.04 11.09
C SER A 1191 -24.95 1.56 11.11
N GLU A 1192 -23.86 2.28 11.38
CA GLU A 1192 -23.91 3.75 11.48
C GLU A 1192 -24.22 4.35 10.11
N HIS A 1193 -23.63 3.80 9.04
CA HIS A 1193 -23.91 4.25 7.67
C HIS A 1193 -25.36 3.97 7.25
N LEU A 1194 -25.89 2.79 7.58
CA LEU A 1194 -27.28 2.44 7.28
C LEU A 1194 -28.29 3.29 8.05
N PHE A 1195 -28.11 3.48 9.36
CA PHE A 1195 -29.01 4.33 10.16
C PHE A 1195 -28.92 5.81 9.76
N ASN A 1196 -27.74 6.32 9.43
CA ASN A 1196 -27.62 7.71 8.98
C ASN A 1196 -28.22 7.91 7.58
N ALA A 1197 -28.15 6.90 6.72
CA ALA A 1197 -28.78 6.94 5.41
C ALA A 1197 -30.30 6.88 5.48
N SER A 1198 -30.86 6.01 6.33
CA SER A 1198 -32.31 5.92 6.53
C SER A 1198 -32.87 7.17 7.21
N TYR A 1199 -32.17 7.73 8.20
CA TYR A 1199 -32.56 9.00 8.83
C TYR A 1199 -32.69 10.14 7.80
N ALA A 1200 -31.75 10.20 6.85
CA ALA A 1200 -31.71 11.25 5.83
C ALA A 1200 -32.53 10.92 4.58
N GLY A 1201 -33.11 9.72 4.46
CA GLY A 1201 -33.80 9.27 3.23
C GLY A 1201 -32.89 9.29 1.99
N ARG A 1202 -31.65 8.76 2.10
CA ARG A 1202 -30.71 8.76 0.97
C ARG A 1202 -31.10 7.74 -0.10
N GLU A 1203 -31.06 8.18 -1.35
CA GLU A 1203 -31.16 7.32 -2.53
C GLU A 1203 -29.76 6.95 -3.04
N ASP A 1204 -29.58 5.69 -3.42
CA ASP A 1204 -28.31 5.14 -3.93
C ASP A 1204 -28.54 4.62 -5.36
N GLN A 1205 -27.72 5.03 -6.33
CA GLN A 1205 -27.93 4.78 -7.76
C GLN A 1205 -27.38 3.43 -8.24
N ILE A 1206 -26.64 2.71 -7.38
CA ILE A 1206 -26.12 1.35 -7.67
C ILE A 1206 -25.19 1.31 -8.91
N ASP A 1207 -24.32 2.32 -9.04
CA ASP A 1207 -23.36 2.41 -10.16
C ASP A 1207 -21.98 1.79 -9.84
N GLY A 1208 -21.59 1.76 -8.56
CA GLY A 1208 -20.26 1.28 -8.15
C GLY A 1208 -20.15 -0.23 -8.03
N VAL A 1209 -18.91 -0.72 -8.00
CA VAL A 1209 -18.62 -2.16 -8.11
C VAL A 1209 -19.17 -2.96 -6.94
N SER A 1210 -19.00 -2.43 -5.73
CA SER A 1210 -19.38 -3.11 -4.50
C SER A 1210 -20.88 -3.38 -4.44
N GLU A 1211 -21.67 -2.37 -4.75
CA GLU A 1211 -23.12 -2.40 -4.71
C GLU A 1211 -23.70 -3.22 -5.86
N CYS A 1212 -23.14 -3.18 -7.07
CA CYS A 1212 -23.48 -4.10 -8.15
C CYS A 1212 -23.30 -5.57 -7.73
N ILE A 1213 -22.16 -5.92 -7.13
CA ILE A 1213 -21.88 -7.29 -6.65
C ILE A 1213 -22.85 -7.70 -5.53
N ILE A 1214 -23.16 -6.79 -4.60
CA ILE A 1214 -24.11 -7.06 -3.51
C ILE A 1214 -25.52 -7.34 -4.05
N MET A 1215 -25.95 -6.58 -5.06
CA MET A 1215 -27.28 -6.70 -5.68
C MET A 1215 -27.36 -7.83 -6.72
N GLY A 1216 -26.22 -8.38 -7.17
CA GLY A 1216 -26.18 -9.41 -8.20
C GLY A 1216 -26.37 -8.87 -9.62
N ILE A 1217 -25.99 -7.63 -9.88
CA ILE A 1217 -26.08 -6.96 -11.19
C ILE A 1217 -24.68 -6.88 -11.81
N PRO A 1218 -24.51 -7.06 -13.14
CA PRO A 1218 -23.23 -6.86 -13.79
C PRO A 1218 -22.72 -5.42 -13.62
N MET A 1219 -21.47 -5.28 -13.18
CA MET A 1219 -20.82 -3.98 -12.98
C MET A 1219 -20.59 -3.24 -14.30
N GLN A 1220 -20.66 -1.91 -14.30
CA GLN A 1220 -20.44 -1.05 -15.48
C GLN A 1220 -18.93 -0.78 -15.73
N LEU A 1221 -18.10 -1.83 -15.61
CA LEU A 1221 -16.64 -1.77 -15.76
C LEU A 1221 -16.15 -2.99 -16.53
N GLY A 1222 -14.98 -2.88 -17.18
CA GLY A 1222 -14.43 -3.97 -17.98
C GLY A 1222 -15.38 -4.35 -19.11
N THR A 1223 -15.74 -5.63 -19.20
CA THR A 1223 -16.65 -6.16 -20.23
C THR A 1223 -18.07 -5.59 -20.13
N GLY A 1224 -18.50 -5.13 -18.94
CA GLY A 1224 -19.84 -4.59 -18.70
C GLY A 1224 -20.05 -3.12 -19.10
N ILE A 1225 -19.01 -2.41 -19.54
CA ILE A 1225 -19.12 -0.99 -19.94
C ILE A 1225 -19.86 -0.81 -21.27
N LEU A 1226 -19.83 -1.84 -22.13
CA LEU A 1226 -20.52 -1.88 -23.41
C LEU A 1226 -21.72 -2.83 -23.35
N LYS A 1227 -22.72 -2.54 -24.17
CA LYS A 1227 -23.81 -3.47 -24.45
C LYS A 1227 -23.70 -3.95 -25.89
N VAL A 1228 -23.69 -5.27 -26.07
CA VAL A 1228 -23.66 -5.88 -27.40
C VAL A 1228 -25.09 -5.90 -27.94
N ARG A 1229 -25.28 -5.39 -29.16
CA ARG A 1229 -26.55 -5.50 -29.90
C ARG A 1229 -26.32 -6.35 -31.14
N GLN A 1230 -27.17 -7.36 -31.33
CA GLN A 1230 -27.12 -8.15 -32.55
C GLN A 1230 -27.47 -7.28 -33.75
N ARG A 1231 -26.61 -7.29 -34.77
CA ARG A 1231 -26.88 -6.62 -36.04
C ARG A 1231 -27.88 -7.48 -36.83
N LEU A 1232 -29.08 -6.95 -37.06
CA LEU A 1232 -30.08 -7.56 -37.94
C LEU A 1232 -29.90 -7.00 -39.36
N GLU A 1233 -29.85 -7.87 -40.37
CA GLU A 1233 -29.71 -7.46 -41.78
C GLU A 1233 -30.99 -6.83 -42.35
N SER A 1234 -32.16 -7.22 -41.82
CA SER A 1234 -33.46 -6.59 -42.08
C SER A 1234 -34.20 -6.38 -40.75
N LEU A 1235 -34.74 -5.17 -40.56
CA LEU A 1235 -35.68 -4.92 -39.46
C LEU A 1235 -36.99 -5.63 -39.81
N PRO A 1236 -37.54 -6.50 -38.92
CA PRO A 1236 -38.87 -7.04 -39.15
C PRO A 1236 -39.86 -5.87 -39.20
N GLU A 1237 -40.60 -5.72 -40.31
CA GLU A 1237 -41.74 -4.81 -40.35
C GLU A 1237 -42.73 -5.23 -39.26
N PHE A 1238 -42.92 -4.39 -38.25
CA PHE A 1238 -43.89 -4.64 -37.20
C PHE A 1238 -45.30 -4.66 -37.81
N LYS A 1239 -45.87 -5.86 -38.01
CA LYS A 1239 -47.26 -6.06 -38.48
C LYS A 1239 -48.33 -5.70 -37.43
N TYR A 1240 -47.97 -5.08 -36.31
CA TYR A 1240 -48.92 -4.62 -35.30
C TYR A 1240 -49.32 -3.17 -35.56
N GLN A 1241 -50.44 -2.98 -36.27
CA GLN A 1241 -51.25 -1.77 -36.07
C GLN A 1241 -51.79 -1.81 -34.63
N PRO A 1242 -51.78 -0.69 -33.88
CA PRO A 1242 -52.43 -0.64 -32.57
C PRO A 1242 -53.92 -0.95 -32.76
N ALA A 1243 -54.44 -1.92 -32.01
CA ALA A 1243 -55.88 -2.18 -31.98
C ALA A 1243 -56.61 -0.87 -31.64
N PRO A 1244 -57.71 -0.53 -32.34
CA PRO A 1244 -58.48 0.66 -32.01
C PRO A 1244 -58.96 0.54 -30.57
N ILE A 1245 -58.65 1.56 -29.78
CA ILE A 1245 -59.14 1.72 -28.41
C ILE A 1245 -60.66 1.63 -28.46
N MET A 1246 -61.23 0.51 -28.01
CA MET A 1246 -62.66 0.40 -27.79
C MET A 1246 -63.00 1.24 -26.55
N SER A 1247 -63.67 2.36 -26.79
CA SER A 1247 -64.41 3.10 -25.77
C SER A 1247 -65.67 2.33 -25.38
N SER A 1248 -65.71 1.85 -24.14
CA SER A 1248 -66.95 1.62 -23.37
C SER A 1248 -66.61 1.61 -21.89
#